data_AF-G0MU21-F1
#
_entry.id   AF-G0MU21-F1
#
_cell.length_a   1.000
_cell.length_b   1.000
_cell.length_c   1.000
_cell.angle_alpha   90.00
_cell.angle_beta   90.00
_cell.angle_gamma   90.00
#
_symmetry.space_group_name_H-M   'P 1'
#
loop_
_entity.id
_entity.type
_entity.pdbx_description
1 polymer ?
#
loop_
_entity_poly.entity_id
_entity_poly.type
_entity_poly.pdbx_seq_one_letter_code
_entity_poly.pdbx_strand_id
1 'polypeptide(L)'
;MFAEDPPYLEDTDESDKYIAEFLAGRNLYDIKTKDIERRQEHDIKYQKYIIKEENRLMKPGAGAPKKYREEVYNKKSKCDAPFINNLHTYKTCDGGSGYKAEQKHYAVDFVIDKNTYDKTAVTTNLKKLKEASMFNLDPDFLPENWSEVYEVDVTRLFRDLSIAFRQLIAHVNSQNLSKGNIKISKVLFSTEDLHAYVIPKEFNMRKALLNFSHDFERVLNQPQDRSKCMPFSEAFPKLFLRVNVVLCLEEFAEEKTKYRRARHILSLPYHQYERRDLYLELDTGVLRVVETSAATVRAMPQFLAYQPTPIVEVRFQGAKTQEDVTMHINSIRATGQALITSIDRTDRTRTWDGSPKKRNFKHWCTLDTAVLRTYKLYTKPKLTNMFCEDKDCRGMCSTEVYYKKPPPLDEVAPALERLTELRKQFVSDEMLKQLPNGLPLAGYILPVTDAHQNERVPGHFARLKFLSGFEGTVGYAFITFEKAILYTDTENFKIAQRQVDSRYWEVRDFTNENTKDWYRESLAEGSVIGFDPTLITYTDYLKTARLLKHKRILFTPISRNLVDDFWSDRPFRQGDVVKVMGVTECGKPPAAKIEQLRGELAARKCTATVISALDEVMWMLNIRGNDLEFSPLTYSYLFVTLTEIHLFIDPEKLDRTAQAHLMKDNVNHRPYRTIHLDLSTWWENQKQANQSHLIFLTPDTSCWIGSIFGEDHTLIEESIVQKIKAMKNKMEMSGMKDSNLKHSVAIVEFLHWIDEERKGGKRYTEVQLAEKIEEFKASSENYVGMGLQTMLSSAENSSNPNHVAVSSHTVGHMQQFFLQSGGQYNNGSTLATRTVWDPEASETFSKDYTRVLKAHICLANTRFPGSNIVGSRLDVLAKEVFWKDGIEPKNETGHGVGHHLNVREMPEYQTFEKDCRIDPNQVIAIEPAYYKSNEYGIQIGNCYETVLVTNQQQEGQSLEFKPLTFIPIQTCNIVKKDLDSEEILWLNRYHYRTNSEIGAILREKGRMDVCKWLEEACQPI
;
A
#
# COMPACT_ATOMS: atom_id res chain seq x y z
N MET A 1 -43.25 -6.72 -25.33
CA MET A 1 -43.21 -8.20 -25.40
C MET A 1 -43.26 -8.84 -24.01
N PHE A 2 -43.44 -8.06 -22.94
CA PHE A 2 -43.81 -8.58 -21.62
C PHE A 2 -45.00 -7.74 -21.19
N ALA A 3 -46.19 -8.35 -21.18
CA ALA A 3 -47.41 -7.70 -20.71
C ALA A 3 -47.78 -8.16 -19.28
N GLU A 4 -46.98 -9.06 -18.70
CA GLU A 4 -47.00 -9.43 -17.29
C GLU A 4 -45.55 -9.78 -16.92
N ASP A 5 -44.95 -9.04 -16.00
CA ASP A 5 -43.57 -9.29 -15.58
C ASP A 5 -43.48 -10.61 -14.80
N PRO A 6 -42.50 -11.49 -15.11
CA PRO A 6 -42.23 -12.65 -14.27
C PRO A 6 -41.81 -12.17 -12.87
N PRO A 7 -42.31 -12.79 -11.78
CA PRO A 7 -42.15 -12.28 -10.40
C PRO A 7 -40.71 -12.28 -9.84
N TYR A 8 -39.69 -12.51 -10.66
CA TYR A 8 -38.27 -12.55 -10.28
C TYR A 8 -37.40 -11.48 -10.94
N LEU A 9 -37.97 -10.57 -11.74
CA LEU A 9 -37.28 -9.39 -12.27
C LEU A 9 -37.68 -8.16 -11.43
N GLU A 10 -36.72 -7.61 -10.68
CA GLU A 10 -36.89 -6.30 -10.02
C GLU A 10 -36.61 -5.20 -11.05
N ASP A 11 -37.65 -4.47 -11.41
CA ASP A 11 -37.57 -3.37 -12.37
C ASP A 11 -36.89 -2.15 -11.73
N THR A 12 -35.84 -1.66 -12.38
CA THR A 12 -35.15 -0.41 -12.04
C THR A 12 -34.93 0.39 -13.32
N ASP A 13 -34.97 1.72 -13.27
CA ASP A 13 -34.89 2.62 -14.45
C ASP A 13 -33.65 2.39 -15.35
N GLU A 14 -32.63 1.67 -14.88
CA GLU A 14 -31.46 1.29 -15.67
C GLU A 14 -31.69 0.03 -16.54
N SER A 15 -32.59 -0.87 -16.13
CA SER A 15 -32.91 -2.15 -16.78
C SER A 15 -33.44 -1.95 -18.21
N ASP A 16 -34.36 -1.00 -18.37
CA ASP A 16 -34.98 -0.66 -19.64
C ASP A 16 -33.97 -0.15 -20.67
N LYS A 17 -32.94 0.56 -20.21
CA LYS A 17 -31.89 1.11 -21.07
C LYS A 17 -30.96 0.01 -21.60
N TYR A 18 -30.62 -0.97 -20.76
CA TYR A 18 -29.84 -2.13 -21.17
C TYR A 18 -30.63 -3.08 -22.07
N ILE A 19 -31.93 -3.26 -21.83
CA ILE A 19 -32.82 -4.05 -22.70
C ILE A 19 -32.97 -3.37 -24.06
N ALA A 20 -33.15 -2.03 -24.09
CA ALA A 20 -33.22 -1.27 -25.33
C ALA A 20 -31.91 -1.32 -26.14
N GLU A 21 -30.74 -1.21 -25.50
CA GLU A 21 -29.44 -1.39 -26.16
C GLU A 21 -29.21 -2.83 -26.65
N PHE A 22 -29.59 -3.83 -25.85
CA PHE A 22 -29.50 -5.23 -26.24
C PHE A 22 -30.33 -5.50 -27.50
N LEU A 23 -31.54 -4.96 -27.59
CA LEU A 23 -32.45 -5.17 -28.73
C LEU A 23 -32.09 -4.30 -29.95
N ALA A 24 -31.37 -3.18 -29.77
CA ALA A 24 -31.02 -2.26 -30.85
C ALA A 24 -30.01 -2.86 -31.83
N GLY A 25 -30.44 -3.06 -33.08
CA GLY A 25 -29.56 -3.45 -34.19
C GLY A 25 -29.60 -4.91 -34.63
N ARG A 26 -30.49 -5.72 -34.05
CA ARG A 26 -30.69 -7.13 -34.46
C ARG A 26 -31.82 -7.27 -35.49
N ASN A 27 -31.74 -8.31 -36.33
CA ASN A 27 -32.73 -8.60 -37.38
C ASN A 27 -33.74 -9.69 -36.95
N LEU A 28 -34.86 -9.79 -37.68
CA LEU A 28 -35.90 -10.80 -37.46
C LEU A 28 -36.00 -11.75 -38.66
N TYR A 29 -35.85 -13.06 -38.41
CA TYR A 29 -36.00 -14.11 -39.42
C TYR A 29 -37.26 -14.94 -39.18
N ASP A 30 -37.79 -15.55 -40.25
CA ASP A 30 -38.94 -16.46 -40.14
C ASP A 30 -38.47 -17.87 -39.82
N ILE A 31 -39.18 -18.54 -38.92
CA ILE A 31 -38.99 -19.96 -38.67
C ILE A 31 -39.22 -20.75 -39.97
N LYS A 32 -38.24 -21.55 -40.39
CA LYS A 32 -38.41 -22.52 -41.49
C LYS A 32 -38.80 -23.88 -40.90
N THR A 33 -39.49 -24.72 -41.66
CA THR A 33 -39.91 -26.07 -41.23
C THR A 33 -38.74 -26.93 -40.72
N LYS A 34 -37.57 -26.82 -41.36
CA LYS A 34 -36.33 -27.49 -40.92
C LYS A 34 -35.83 -27.06 -39.54
N ASP A 35 -36.15 -25.84 -39.11
CA ASP A 35 -35.74 -25.33 -37.79
C ASP A 35 -36.64 -25.90 -36.69
N ILE A 36 -37.93 -26.12 -36.99
CA ILE A 36 -38.88 -26.82 -36.10
C ILE A 36 -38.47 -28.29 -35.93
N GLU A 37 -38.13 -28.98 -37.03
CA GLU A 37 -37.69 -30.39 -36.99
C GLU A 37 -36.41 -30.57 -36.15
N ARG A 38 -35.43 -29.67 -36.30
CA ARG A 38 -34.21 -29.67 -35.49
C ARG A 38 -34.48 -29.43 -34.01
N ARG A 39 -35.43 -28.56 -33.68
CA ARG A 39 -35.85 -28.31 -32.30
C ARG A 39 -36.49 -29.56 -31.67
N GLN A 40 -37.40 -30.22 -32.40
CA GLN A 40 -38.02 -31.45 -31.91
C GLN A 40 -37.00 -32.57 -31.70
N GLU A 41 -36.02 -32.74 -32.61
CA GLU A 41 -34.93 -33.69 -32.40
C GLU A 41 -34.06 -33.38 -31.19
N HIS A 42 -33.80 -32.09 -30.93
CA HIS A 42 -33.02 -31.65 -29.77
C HIS A 42 -33.76 -31.96 -28.46
N ASP A 43 -35.05 -31.60 -28.37
CA ASP A 43 -35.85 -31.78 -27.17
C ASP A 43 -36.04 -33.27 -26.84
N ILE A 44 -36.21 -34.14 -27.85
CA ILE A 44 -36.26 -35.60 -27.67
C ILE A 44 -34.93 -36.13 -27.10
N LYS A 45 -33.78 -35.63 -27.57
CA LYS A 45 -32.46 -36.06 -27.07
C LYS A 45 -32.22 -35.58 -25.64
N TYR A 46 -32.67 -34.37 -25.31
CA TYR A 46 -32.55 -33.78 -23.99
C TYR A 46 -33.42 -34.52 -22.95
N GLN A 47 -34.67 -34.81 -23.29
CA GLN A 47 -35.57 -35.56 -22.40
C GLN A 47 -35.06 -36.99 -22.10
N LYS A 48 -34.47 -37.67 -23.09
CA LYS A 48 -33.81 -38.98 -22.86
C LYS A 48 -32.64 -38.89 -21.89
N TYR A 49 -31.95 -37.76 -21.82
CA TYR A 49 -30.84 -37.55 -20.90
C TYR A 49 -31.34 -37.26 -19.47
N ILE A 50 -32.37 -36.44 -19.31
CA ILE A 50 -32.99 -36.17 -17.99
C ILE A 50 -33.43 -37.48 -17.35
N ILE A 51 -34.18 -38.30 -18.09
CA ILE A 51 -34.65 -39.60 -17.60
C ILE A 51 -33.48 -40.50 -17.18
N LYS A 52 -32.34 -40.43 -17.87
CA LYS A 52 -31.14 -41.21 -17.54
C LYS A 52 -30.47 -40.73 -16.24
N GLU A 53 -30.41 -39.43 -15.99
CA GLU A 53 -29.84 -38.87 -14.75
C GLU A 53 -30.79 -39.03 -13.56
N GLU A 54 -32.09 -38.88 -13.74
CA GLU A 54 -33.09 -39.16 -12.69
C GLU A 54 -33.00 -40.62 -12.23
N ASN A 55 -32.90 -41.56 -13.17
CA ASN A 55 -32.68 -42.98 -12.87
C ASN A 55 -31.31 -43.27 -12.19
N ARG A 56 -30.31 -42.41 -12.40
CA ARG A 56 -29.02 -42.52 -11.70
C ARG A 56 -29.12 -42.03 -10.26
N LEU A 57 -29.86 -40.95 -10.04
CA LEU A 57 -30.05 -40.30 -8.74
C LEU A 57 -30.96 -41.10 -7.80
N MET A 58 -31.82 -41.98 -8.33
CA MET A 58 -32.61 -42.91 -7.52
C MET A 58 -31.82 -44.11 -6.96
N LYS A 59 -30.52 -44.27 -7.27
CA LYS A 59 -29.70 -45.35 -6.71
C LYS A 59 -29.09 -44.93 -5.36
N PRO A 60 -29.15 -45.77 -4.30
CA PRO A 60 -28.58 -45.42 -2.99
C PRO A 60 -27.08 -45.17 -3.09
N GLY A 61 -26.62 -44.02 -2.58
CA GLY A 61 -25.20 -43.61 -2.61
C GLY A 61 -24.79 -42.73 -3.79
N ALA A 62 -25.71 -42.34 -4.67
CA ALA A 62 -25.42 -41.36 -5.72
C ALA A 62 -25.29 -39.94 -5.10
N GLY A 63 -24.11 -39.34 -5.25
CA GLY A 63 -23.86 -37.94 -4.86
C GLY A 63 -24.71 -36.93 -5.64
N ALA A 64 -24.74 -35.68 -5.17
CA ALA A 64 -25.59 -34.60 -5.66
C ALA A 64 -25.61 -34.47 -7.20
N PRO A 65 -26.73 -33.99 -7.79
CA PRO A 65 -26.87 -33.85 -9.25
C PRO A 65 -25.67 -33.06 -9.80
N LYS A 66 -24.98 -33.61 -10.80
CA LYS A 66 -23.97 -32.83 -11.51
C LYS A 66 -24.70 -31.70 -12.22
N LYS A 67 -24.53 -30.45 -11.77
CA LYS A 67 -24.92 -29.25 -12.53
C LYS A 67 -24.11 -29.23 -13.82
N TYR A 68 -24.64 -29.88 -14.85
CA TYR A 68 -24.06 -29.87 -16.18
C TYR A 68 -24.73 -28.73 -16.94
N ARG A 69 -23.94 -27.70 -17.29
CA ARG A 69 -24.38 -26.64 -18.20
C ARG A 69 -24.93 -27.27 -19.48
N GLU A 70 -26.01 -26.69 -20.00
CA GLU A 70 -26.75 -27.08 -21.21
C GLU A 70 -25.88 -27.23 -22.49
N GLU A 71 -24.58 -26.93 -22.42
CA GLU A 71 -23.69 -26.71 -23.55
C GLU A 71 -23.21 -27.97 -24.28
N VAL A 72 -23.19 -29.16 -23.67
CA VAL A 72 -22.55 -30.34 -24.33
C VAL A 72 -23.39 -30.94 -25.46
N TYR A 73 -24.72 -30.95 -25.32
CA TYR A 73 -25.60 -31.32 -26.45
C TYR A 73 -25.80 -30.14 -27.42
N ASN A 74 -25.77 -28.89 -26.95
CA ASN A 74 -25.71 -27.71 -27.81
C ASN A 74 -24.48 -27.72 -28.72
N LYS A 75 -23.32 -28.18 -28.24
CA LYS A 75 -22.10 -28.36 -29.06
C LYS A 75 -22.21 -29.45 -30.11
N LYS A 76 -22.99 -30.51 -29.87
CA LYS A 76 -23.12 -31.66 -30.79
C LYS A 76 -24.32 -31.58 -31.73
N SER A 77 -25.37 -30.82 -31.39
CA SER A 77 -26.62 -30.75 -32.16
C SER A 77 -26.53 -29.83 -33.39
N LYS A 78 -25.53 -28.93 -33.46
CA LYS A 78 -25.42 -27.87 -34.48
C LYS A 78 -26.73 -27.08 -34.66
N CYS A 79 -27.51 -26.94 -33.60
CA CYS A 79 -28.75 -26.17 -33.61
C CYS A 79 -28.42 -24.70 -33.33
N ASP A 80 -28.39 -23.86 -34.37
CA ASP A 80 -28.16 -22.42 -34.26
C ASP A 80 -29.47 -21.64 -34.01
N ALA A 81 -30.50 -22.27 -33.43
CA ALA A 81 -31.77 -21.60 -33.13
C ALA A 81 -31.62 -20.72 -31.87
N PRO A 82 -31.63 -19.38 -31.98
CA PRO A 82 -31.17 -18.48 -30.91
C PRO A 82 -32.16 -18.28 -29.77
N PHE A 83 -33.37 -18.85 -29.86
CA PHE A 83 -34.43 -18.59 -28.88
C PHE A 83 -34.29 -19.35 -27.56
N ILE A 84 -33.28 -20.22 -27.39
CA ILE A 84 -33.10 -21.01 -26.16
C ILE A 84 -31.88 -20.58 -25.34
N ASN A 85 -30.88 -19.91 -25.92
CA ASN A 85 -29.56 -19.78 -25.26
C ASN A 85 -29.29 -18.49 -24.47
N ASN A 86 -30.22 -17.54 -24.32
CA ASN A 86 -29.89 -16.28 -23.65
C ASN A 86 -30.99 -15.76 -22.70
N LEU A 87 -31.06 -16.36 -21.52
CA LEU A 87 -31.50 -15.69 -20.29
C LEU A 87 -30.84 -16.24 -19.01
N HIS A 88 -29.84 -17.10 -19.16
CA HIS A 88 -29.07 -17.64 -18.05
C HIS A 88 -27.58 -17.33 -18.22
N THR A 89 -27.16 -16.13 -17.79
CA THR A 89 -25.81 -15.86 -17.25
C THR A 89 -25.64 -14.37 -16.94
N TYR A 90 -26.35 -13.84 -15.94
CA TYR A 90 -25.86 -12.69 -15.15
C TYR A 90 -26.46 -12.76 -13.73
N LYS A 91 -25.90 -13.67 -12.93
CA LYS A 91 -25.82 -13.61 -11.45
C LYS A 91 -25.16 -14.89 -10.96
N THR A 92 -23.87 -14.82 -10.63
CA THR A 92 -23.23 -15.48 -9.48
C THR A 92 -21.77 -15.02 -9.45
N CYS A 93 -21.45 -14.26 -8.41
CA CYS A 93 -20.13 -13.85 -8.00
C CYS A 93 -19.65 -14.86 -6.95
N ASP A 94 -19.19 -16.04 -7.36
CA ASP A 94 -18.81 -17.08 -6.41
C ASP A 94 -17.61 -17.85 -6.98
N GLY A 95 -16.58 -18.00 -6.17
CA GLY A 95 -15.22 -18.37 -6.56
C GLY A 95 -15.07 -19.74 -7.24
N GLY A 96 -13.93 -19.87 -7.93
CA GLY A 96 -13.34 -21.18 -8.24
C GLY A 96 -13.94 -21.92 -9.43
N SER A 97 -13.71 -21.43 -10.65
CA SER A 97 -13.40 -22.33 -11.77
C SER A 97 -12.64 -21.55 -12.84
N GLY A 98 -11.44 -22.03 -13.18
CA GLY A 98 -10.57 -21.44 -14.20
C GLY A 98 -11.16 -21.54 -15.61
N TYR A 99 -12.18 -20.74 -15.90
CA TYR A 99 -12.82 -20.67 -17.20
C TYR A 99 -12.26 -19.47 -17.97
N LYS A 100 -11.30 -19.71 -18.87
CA LYS A 100 -10.97 -18.78 -19.95
C LYS A 100 -12.00 -18.98 -21.05
N ALA A 101 -12.74 -17.93 -21.41
CA ALA A 101 -13.66 -17.95 -22.53
C ALA A 101 -12.87 -18.05 -23.84
N GLU A 102 -12.59 -19.27 -24.29
CA GLU A 102 -12.12 -19.53 -25.64
C GLU A 102 -13.34 -19.75 -26.55
N GLN A 103 -13.46 -18.87 -27.56
CA GLN A 103 -14.49 -18.76 -28.61
C GLN A 103 -15.72 -17.89 -28.30
N LYS A 104 -15.82 -16.77 -29.04
CA LYS A 104 -17.03 -15.97 -29.21
C LYS A 104 -18.11 -16.84 -29.87
N HIS A 105 -19.04 -17.38 -29.09
CA HIS A 105 -20.30 -17.86 -29.64
C HIS A 105 -21.15 -16.63 -29.99
N TYR A 106 -21.34 -16.38 -31.29
CA TYR A 106 -22.28 -15.36 -31.77
C TYR A 106 -23.69 -15.76 -31.34
N ALA A 107 -24.35 -14.94 -30.51
CA ALA A 107 -25.80 -14.94 -30.45
C ALA A 107 -26.30 -14.38 -31.80
N VAL A 108 -26.91 -15.25 -32.61
CA VAL A 108 -27.47 -14.91 -33.93
C VAL A 108 -28.88 -14.33 -33.73
N ASP A 109 -29.30 -13.45 -34.64
CA ASP A 109 -30.58 -12.73 -34.72
C ASP A 109 -31.87 -13.49 -34.32
N PHE A 110 -32.94 -12.78 -33.94
CA PHE A 110 -34.19 -13.38 -33.42
C PHE A 110 -35.02 -14.07 -34.52
N VAL A 111 -35.60 -15.25 -34.21
CA VAL A 111 -36.44 -16.02 -35.14
C VAL A 111 -37.88 -16.05 -34.62
N ILE A 112 -38.84 -15.60 -35.42
CA ILE A 112 -40.25 -15.45 -35.03
C ILE A 112 -41.18 -16.25 -35.95
N ASP A 113 -42.31 -16.69 -35.40
CA ASP A 113 -43.40 -17.29 -36.19
C ASP A 113 -44.29 -16.19 -36.78
N LYS A 114 -44.33 -16.15 -38.12
CA LYS A 114 -45.11 -15.17 -38.91
C LYS A 114 -46.61 -15.25 -38.66
N ASN A 115 -47.11 -16.39 -38.21
CA ASN A 115 -48.55 -16.57 -38.01
C ASN A 115 -49.00 -16.08 -36.63
N THR A 116 -48.07 -15.87 -35.69
CA THR A 116 -48.38 -15.48 -34.32
C THR A 116 -48.19 -13.99 -34.08
N TYR A 117 -47.29 -13.33 -34.82
CA TYR A 117 -46.98 -11.91 -34.62
C TYR A 117 -46.75 -11.17 -35.96
N ASP A 118 -47.22 -9.92 -36.06
CA ASP A 118 -46.97 -9.07 -37.23
C ASP A 118 -45.49 -8.64 -37.27
N LYS A 119 -44.72 -9.36 -38.07
CA LYS A 119 -43.29 -9.13 -38.29
C LYS A 119 -42.98 -7.69 -38.71
N THR A 120 -43.85 -7.05 -39.47
CA THR A 120 -43.60 -5.69 -39.99
C THR A 120 -43.71 -4.66 -38.86
N ALA A 121 -44.71 -4.81 -38.00
CA ALA A 121 -44.91 -3.96 -36.84
C ALA A 121 -43.76 -4.08 -35.82
N VAL A 122 -43.32 -5.32 -35.52
CA VAL A 122 -42.21 -5.57 -34.58
C VAL A 122 -40.88 -5.06 -35.14
N THR A 123 -40.60 -5.29 -36.43
CA THR A 123 -39.38 -4.77 -37.09
C THR A 123 -39.37 -3.24 -37.12
N THR A 124 -40.54 -2.62 -37.31
CA THR A 124 -40.67 -1.15 -37.28
C THR A 124 -40.43 -0.59 -35.89
N ASN A 125 -40.92 -1.25 -34.83
CA ASN A 125 -40.67 -0.82 -33.45
C ASN A 125 -39.21 -1.03 -33.02
N LEU A 126 -38.55 -2.12 -33.45
CA LEU A 126 -37.11 -2.31 -33.24
C LEU A 126 -36.26 -1.27 -34.01
N LYS A 127 -36.67 -0.89 -35.23
CA LYS A 127 -36.05 0.24 -35.95
C LYS A 127 -36.27 1.56 -35.22
N LYS A 128 -37.47 1.84 -34.71
CA LYS A 128 -37.75 3.04 -33.91
C LYS A 128 -36.93 3.11 -32.63
N LEU A 129 -36.67 1.98 -31.95
CA LEU A 129 -35.76 1.92 -30.80
C LEU A 129 -34.29 2.15 -31.19
N LYS A 130 -33.89 1.67 -32.37
CA LYS A 130 -32.56 1.93 -32.96
C LYS A 130 -32.40 3.39 -33.41
N GLU A 131 -33.46 4.01 -33.93
CA GLU A 131 -33.51 5.42 -34.33
C GLU A 131 -33.61 6.36 -33.11
N ALA A 132 -34.34 5.97 -32.05
CA ALA A 132 -34.42 6.73 -30.80
C ALA A 132 -33.13 6.67 -29.96
N SER A 133 -32.34 5.59 -30.04
CA SER A 133 -31.00 5.51 -29.43
C SER A 133 -29.89 6.08 -30.33
N MET A 134 -30.14 6.21 -31.64
CA MET A 134 -29.23 6.81 -32.61
C MET A 134 -29.89 8.00 -33.35
N PHE A 135 -29.84 9.18 -32.72
CA PHE A 135 -30.00 10.54 -33.29
C PHE A 135 -31.41 11.16 -33.30
N ASN A 136 -31.59 12.20 -32.48
CA ASN A 136 -32.49 13.32 -32.77
C ASN A 136 -31.75 14.40 -33.57
N LEU A 137 -31.75 14.31 -34.90
CA LEU A 137 -31.64 15.45 -35.82
C LEU A 137 -32.60 15.16 -36.98
N ASP A 138 -33.60 16.02 -37.12
CA ASP A 138 -34.65 15.93 -38.15
C ASP A 138 -34.01 16.08 -39.56
N PRO A 139 -34.33 15.24 -40.56
CA PRO A 139 -33.75 15.37 -41.91
C PRO A 139 -34.08 16.70 -42.61
N ASP A 140 -35.16 17.37 -42.20
CA ASP A 140 -35.59 18.69 -42.72
C ASP A 140 -34.72 19.86 -42.21
N PHE A 141 -33.60 19.56 -41.53
CA PHE A 141 -32.77 20.53 -40.81
C PHE A 141 -31.65 21.16 -41.66
N LEU A 142 -31.42 20.69 -42.89
CA LEU A 142 -30.51 21.30 -43.86
C LEU A 142 -31.32 21.83 -45.05
N PRO A 143 -31.04 23.03 -45.58
CA PRO A 143 -31.76 23.54 -46.75
C PRO A 143 -31.62 22.54 -47.91
N GLU A 144 -32.74 22.17 -48.54
CA GLU A 144 -32.72 21.40 -49.77
C GLU A 144 -31.78 22.12 -50.76
N ASN A 145 -30.87 21.36 -51.39
CA ASN A 145 -29.91 21.76 -52.44
C ASN A 145 -28.43 21.95 -52.02
N TRP A 146 -28.06 21.87 -50.73
CA TRP A 146 -26.64 22.01 -50.32
C TRP A 146 -25.71 20.89 -50.83
N SER A 147 -26.20 19.66 -50.91
CA SER A 147 -25.43 18.51 -51.41
C SER A 147 -25.11 18.60 -52.91
N GLU A 148 -25.95 19.31 -53.67
CA GLU A 148 -25.78 19.50 -55.11
C GLU A 148 -24.85 20.67 -55.46
N VAL A 149 -24.84 21.74 -54.67
CA VAL A 149 -24.03 22.95 -54.97
C VAL A 149 -22.52 22.72 -54.73
N TYR A 150 -22.16 21.83 -53.82
CA TYR A 150 -20.76 21.69 -53.35
C TYR A 150 -20.19 20.27 -53.49
N GLU A 151 -20.92 19.33 -54.09
CA GLU A 151 -20.52 17.92 -54.30
C GLU A 151 -19.99 17.21 -53.03
N VAL A 152 -20.43 17.62 -51.84
CA VAL A 152 -20.06 17.01 -50.55
C VAL A 152 -21.34 16.58 -49.82
N ASP A 153 -21.38 15.34 -49.35
CA ASP A 153 -22.49 14.82 -48.52
C ASP A 153 -22.43 15.44 -47.12
N VAL A 154 -23.00 16.64 -47.00
CA VAL A 154 -22.99 17.47 -45.79
C VAL A 154 -23.68 16.76 -44.62
N THR A 155 -24.74 16.01 -44.89
CA THR A 155 -25.48 15.22 -43.91
C THR A 155 -24.58 14.16 -43.26
N ARG A 156 -23.73 13.51 -44.06
CA ARG A 156 -22.75 12.53 -43.58
C ARG A 156 -21.61 13.16 -42.78
N LEU A 157 -21.12 14.34 -43.19
CA LEU A 157 -20.09 15.08 -42.46
C LEU A 157 -20.55 15.49 -41.04
N PHE A 158 -21.77 16.03 -40.92
CA PHE A 158 -22.33 16.42 -39.62
C PHE A 158 -22.64 15.22 -38.73
N ARG A 159 -23.09 14.11 -39.33
CA ARG A 159 -23.27 12.83 -38.63
C ARG A 159 -21.95 12.33 -38.04
N ASP A 160 -20.90 12.30 -38.83
CA ASP A 160 -19.60 11.74 -38.41
C ASP A 160 -18.90 12.63 -37.36
N LEU A 161 -19.09 13.97 -37.44
CA LEU A 161 -18.68 14.90 -36.37
C LEU A 161 -19.44 14.63 -35.06
N SER A 162 -20.76 14.43 -35.11
CA SER A 162 -21.57 14.16 -33.91
C SER A 162 -21.20 12.85 -33.21
N ILE A 163 -20.85 11.80 -33.98
CA ILE A 163 -20.35 10.52 -33.44
C ILE A 163 -19.00 10.73 -32.75
N ALA A 164 -18.05 11.40 -33.41
CA ALA A 164 -16.72 11.65 -32.87
C ALA A 164 -16.76 12.47 -31.57
N PHE A 165 -17.68 13.44 -31.47
CA PHE A 165 -17.84 14.24 -30.26
C PHE A 165 -18.43 13.46 -29.08
N ARG A 166 -19.41 12.60 -29.32
CA ARG A 166 -19.96 11.71 -28.28
C ARG A 166 -18.91 10.74 -27.76
N GLN A 167 -18.08 10.20 -28.64
CA GLN A 167 -16.98 9.30 -28.24
C GLN A 167 -15.89 10.02 -27.44
N LEU A 168 -15.52 11.25 -27.83
CA LEU A 168 -14.56 12.06 -27.06
C LEU A 168 -15.07 12.38 -25.65
N ILE A 169 -16.33 12.80 -25.52
CA ILE A 169 -16.95 13.11 -24.24
C ILE A 169 -17.07 11.84 -23.37
N ALA A 170 -17.49 10.72 -23.97
CA ALA A 170 -17.57 9.43 -23.26
C ALA A 170 -16.20 8.94 -22.81
N HIS A 171 -15.15 9.10 -23.61
CA HIS A 171 -13.80 8.68 -23.26
C HIS A 171 -13.19 9.53 -22.15
N VAL A 172 -13.36 10.87 -22.21
CA VAL A 172 -12.90 11.79 -21.16
C VAL A 172 -13.67 11.56 -19.86
N ASN A 173 -14.97 11.29 -19.93
CA ASN A 173 -15.76 10.95 -18.75
C ASN A 173 -15.41 9.55 -18.23
N SER A 174 -15.16 8.55 -19.08
CA SER A 174 -14.83 7.17 -18.63
C SER A 174 -13.46 7.06 -17.97
N GLN A 175 -12.48 7.86 -18.38
CA GLN A 175 -11.18 7.90 -17.71
C GLN A 175 -11.22 8.67 -16.37
N ASN A 176 -12.23 9.53 -16.17
CA ASN A 176 -12.39 10.30 -14.93
C ASN A 176 -13.54 9.79 -14.02
N LEU A 177 -14.39 8.89 -14.49
CA LEU A 177 -15.48 8.25 -13.72
C LEU A 177 -14.94 7.28 -12.65
N SER A 178 -13.74 6.74 -12.82
CA SER A 178 -13.07 5.93 -11.78
C SER A 178 -12.47 6.76 -10.65
N LYS A 179 -12.48 8.10 -10.74
CA LYS A 179 -11.97 9.03 -9.72
C LYS A 179 -12.91 10.21 -9.38
N GLY A 180 -14.13 10.24 -9.92
CA GLY A 180 -15.21 11.12 -9.46
C GLY A 180 -15.12 12.63 -9.73
N ASN A 181 -14.06 13.17 -10.36
CA ASN A 181 -13.77 14.61 -10.22
C ASN A 181 -13.96 15.52 -11.44
N ILE A 182 -14.43 15.08 -12.61
CA ILE A 182 -14.60 16.01 -13.76
C ILE A 182 -15.91 15.76 -14.50
N LYS A 183 -16.80 16.78 -14.56
CA LYS A 183 -18.00 16.81 -15.41
C LYS A 183 -17.88 17.93 -16.45
N ILE A 184 -17.90 17.56 -17.73
CA ILE A 184 -17.94 18.53 -18.84
C ILE A 184 -19.33 19.18 -18.88
N SER A 185 -19.41 20.49 -18.61
CA SER A 185 -20.68 21.22 -18.49
C SER A 185 -21.08 21.96 -19.78
N LYS A 186 -20.12 22.36 -20.64
CA LYS A 186 -20.35 23.02 -21.95
C LYS A 186 -19.22 22.75 -22.95
N VAL A 187 -19.56 22.84 -24.25
CA VAL A 187 -18.60 22.78 -25.38
C VAL A 187 -18.80 24.01 -26.29
N LEU A 188 -17.72 24.69 -26.65
CA LEU A 188 -17.74 25.87 -27.55
C LEU A 188 -17.00 25.57 -28.86
N PHE A 189 -17.46 26.19 -29.95
CA PHE A 189 -16.89 26.11 -31.30
C PHE A 189 -16.44 27.50 -31.79
N SER A 190 -15.27 27.59 -32.43
CA SER A 190 -14.84 28.78 -33.18
C SER A 190 -14.00 28.40 -34.40
N THR A 191 -14.18 29.15 -35.49
CA THR A 191 -13.27 29.25 -36.64
C THR A 191 -12.35 30.47 -36.44
N GLU A 192 -11.29 30.62 -37.26
CA GLU A 192 -10.23 31.63 -37.05
C GLU A 192 -10.72 33.09 -37.00
N ASP A 193 -11.93 33.41 -37.50
CA ASP A 193 -12.51 34.77 -37.50
C ASP A 193 -13.56 35.03 -36.39
N LEU A 194 -13.26 34.62 -35.15
CA LEU A 194 -13.84 35.15 -33.90
C LEU A 194 -15.37 35.18 -33.77
N HIS A 195 -16.06 34.06 -33.94
CA HIS A 195 -17.42 33.89 -33.40
C HIS A 195 -17.50 32.61 -32.56
N ALA A 196 -17.89 32.74 -31.28
CA ALA A 196 -18.01 31.63 -30.33
C ALA A 196 -19.49 31.39 -29.99
N TYR A 197 -19.98 30.18 -30.22
CA TYR A 197 -21.38 29.82 -29.91
C TYR A 197 -21.48 29.15 -28.53
N VAL A 198 -22.35 29.69 -27.67
CA VAL A 198 -22.60 29.18 -26.30
C VAL A 198 -23.79 28.23 -26.31
N ILE A 199 -23.59 26.97 -25.92
CA ILE A 199 -24.68 26.01 -25.71
C ILE A 199 -25.09 26.02 -24.22
N PRO A 200 -26.38 26.23 -23.85
CA PRO A 200 -26.82 26.27 -22.44
C PRO A 200 -26.95 24.88 -21.78
N LYS A 201 -27.18 24.88 -20.45
CA LYS A 201 -27.11 23.72 -19.54
C LYS A 201 -28.18 22.64 -19.77
N GLU A 202 -29.29 22.96 -20.44
CA GLU A 202 -30.23 21.97 -20.96
C GLU A 202 -30.06 21.86 -22.48
N PHE A 203 -29.63 20.69 -22.92
CA PHE A 203 -29.17 20.47 -24.29
C PHE A 203 -30.34 20.38 -25.28
N ASN A 204 -30.58 21.46 -26.04
CA ASN A 204 -31.39 21.39 -27.25
C ASN A 204 -30.48 21.45 -28.50
N MET A 205 -29.99 20.27 -28.91
CA MET A 205 -29.09 20.07 -30.06
C MET A 205 -29.60 20.73 -31.34
N ARG A 206 -30.92 20.72 -31.53
CA ARG A 206 -31.61 21.24 -32.71
C ARG A 206 -31.52 22.77 -32.79
N LYS A 207 -31.58 23.52 -31.67
CA LYS A 207 -31.45 25.00 -31.72
C LYS A 207 -30.00 25.46 -31.96
N ALA A 208 -29.02 24.72 -31.43
CA ALA A 208 -27.60 25.06 -31.56
C ALA A 208 -27.06 24.87 -32.98
N LEU A 209 -27.48 23.80 -33.66
CA LEU A 209 -27.07 23.56 -35.05
C LEU A 209 -27.75 24.53 -36.04
N LEU A 210 -28.91 25.11 -35.69
CA LEU A 210 -29.67 26.02 -36.56
C LEU A 210 -28.98 27.40 -36.62
N ASN A 211 -28.47 27.85 -35.47
CA ASN A 211 -27.70 29.10 -35.36
C ASN A 211 -26.34 28.99 -36.05
N PHE A 212 -25.70 27.82 -35.98
CA PHE A 212 -24.45 27.56 -36.69
C PHE A 212 -24.65 27.56 -38.21
N SER A 213 -25.73 26.94 -38.70
CA SER A 213 -26.06 26.88 -40.13
C SER A 213 -26.31 28.28 -40.74
N HIS A 214 -27.17 29.10 -40.11
CA HIS A 214 -27.50 30.45 -40.61
C HIS A 214 -26.28 31.39 -40.69
N ASP A 215 -25.39 31.36 -39.70
CA ASP A 215 -24.22 32.24 -39.69
C ASP A 215 -23.11 31.74 -40.64
N PHE A 216 -23.02 30.43 -40.87
CA PHE A 216 -22.14 29.85 -41.89
C PHE A 216 -22.60 30.24 -43.31
N GLU A 217 -23.91 30.23 -43.55
CA GLU A 217 -24.53 30.69 -44.80
C GLU A 217 -24.27 32.19 -45.04
N ARG A 218 -24.26 33.01 -43.98
CA ARG A 218 -23.93 34.44 -44.04
C ARG A 218 -22.45 34.73 -44.38
N VAL A 219 -21.52 33.85 -43.96
CA VAL A 219 -20.09 33.95 -44.28
C VAL A 219 -19.81 33.57 -45.73
N LEU A 220 -20.50 32.53 -46.24
CA LEU A 220 -20.38 32.10 -47.63
C LEU A 220 -20.99 33.12 -48.63
N ASN A 221 -22.00 33.87 -48.20
CA ASN A 221 -22.67 34.89 -49.03
C ASN A 221 -21.98 36.28 -49.03
N GLN A 222 -20.81 36.46 -48.40
CA GLN A 222 -20.05 37.71 -48.52
C GLN A 222 -19.48 37.86 -49.96
N PRO A 223 -19.66 39.02 -50.63
CA PRO A 223 -19.24 39.19 -52.02
C PRO A 223 -17.72 39.17 -52.12
N GLN A 224 -17.17 38.06 -52.58
CA GLN A 224 -15.75 37.94 -52.88
C GLN A 224 -15.41 38.80 -54.10
N ASP A 225 -14.30 39.56 -54.02
CA ASP A 225 -13.74 40.31 -55.15
C ASP A 225 -13.50 39.35 -56.33
N ARG A 226 -14.33 39.49 -57.38
CA ARG A 226 -14.44 38.55 -58.51
C ARG A 226 -13.20 38.48 -59.41
N SER A 227 -12.10 39.14 -59.04
CA SER A 227 -10.84 39.16 -59.80
C SER A 227 -9.83 38.06 -59.41
N LYS A 228 -10.11 37.25 -58.39
CA LYS A 228 -9.31 36.05 -58.04
C LYS A 228 -10.19 34.82 -57.86
N CYS A 229 -10.67 34.26 -58.96
CA CYS A 229 -11.35 32.95 -58.95
C CYS A 229 -10.33 31.83 -58.65
N MET A 230 -10.25 31.38 -57.39
CA MET A 230 -9.69 30.07 -57.07
C MET A 230 -10.79 29.00 -57.25
N PRO A 231 -10.51 27.87 -57.93
CA PRO A 231 -11.43 26.73 -57.98
C PRO A 231 -11.77 26.23 -56.57
N PHE A 232 -13.01 25.81 -56.35
CA PHE A 232 -13.50 25.41 -55.02
C PHE A 232 -12.69 24.25 -54.40
N SER A 233 -12.08 23.39 -55.23
CA SER A 233 -11.15 22.33 -54.81
C SER A 233 -9.85 22.84 -54.16
N GLU A 234 -9.43 24.07 -54.45
CA GLU A 234 -8.24 24.71 -53.85
C GLU A 234 -8.56 25.59 -52.63
N ALA A 235 -9.82 26.04 -52.50
CA ALA A 235 -10.28 26.80 -51.34
C ALA A 235 -10.68 25.90 -50.14
N PHE A 236 -11.24 24.72 -50.43
CA PHE A 236 -11.74 23.78 -49.40
C PHE A 236 -10.67 23.31 -48.38
N PRO A 237 -9.42 23.02 -48.77
CA PRO A 237 -8.37 22.66 -47.80
C PRO A 237 -8.01 23.80 -46.84
N LYS A 238 -8.30 25.06 -47.22
CA LYS A 238 -8.01 26.24 -46.40
C LYS A 238 -9.14 26.58 -45.41
N LEU A 239 -10.39 26.35 -45.77
CA LEU A 239 -11.55 26.63 -44.90
C LEU A 239 -11.59 25.74 -43.64
N PHE A 240 -11.00 24.55 -43.69
CA PHE A 240 -10.89 23.63 -42.56
C PHE A 240 -9.62 23.81 -41.72
N LEU A 241 -8.86 24.91 -41.88
CA LEU A 241 -7.53 24.99 -41.28
C LEU A 241 -7.49 25.08 -39.76
N ARG A 242 -8.57 25.39 -39.03
CA ARG A 242 -8.66 25.16 -37.58
C ARG A 242 -10.10 25.21 -37.06
N VAL A 243 -10.57 24.08 -36.52
CA VAL A 243 -11.74 24.04 -35.62
C VAL A 243 -11.23 23.95 -34.18
N ASN A 244 -11.47 25.00 -33.40
CA ASN A 244 -11.07 25.04 -32.00
C ASN A 244 -12.20 24.53 -31.11
N VAL A 245 -11.94 23.46 -30.35
CA VAL A 245 -12.88 22.89 -29.38
C VAL A 245 -12.42 23.26 -27.98
N VAL A 246 -13.29 23.91 -27.22
CA VAL A 246 -13.01 24.38 -25.86
C VAL A 246 -13.98 23.72 -24.90
N LEU A 247 -13.43 23.05 -23.88
CA LEU A 247 -14.21 22.31 -22.87
C LEU A 247 -14.38 23.17 -21.61
N CYS A 248 -15.57 23.15 -21.03
CA CYS A 248 -15.87 23.83 -19.76
C CYS A 248 -16.06 22.81 -18.65
N LEU A 249 -15.33 22.97 -17.54
CA LEU A 249 -15.45 22.15 -16.34
C LEU A 249 -16.15 22.98 -15.26
N GLU A 250 -17.00 22.33 -14.46
CA GLU A 250 -17.82 23.01 -13.44
C GLU A 250 -16.97 23.57 -12.27
N GLU A 251 -15.83 22.95 -12.02
CA GLU A 251 -14.85 23.30 -10.97
C GLU A 251 -14.21 24.69 -11.14
N PHE A 252 -14.22 25.26 -12.35
CA PHE A 252 -13.65 26.60 -12.64
C PHE A 252 -14.71 27.70 -12.79
N ALA A 253 -15.98 27.40 -12.47
CA ALA A 253 -17.07 28.38 -12.57
C ALA A 253 -16.97 29.49 -11.49
N GLU A 254 -16.38 29.18 -10.33
CA GLU A 254 -16.24 30.13 -9.22
C GLU A 254 -15.01 31.05 -9.34
N GLU A 255 -13.98 30.65 -10.11
CA GLU A 255 -12.69 31.37 -10.20
C GLU A 255 -12.54 32.35 -11.38
N LYS A 256 -13.59 32.54 -12.21
CA LYS A 256 -13.63 33.46 -13.37
C LYS A 256 -12.51 33.33 -14.43
N THR A 257 -11.59 32.37 -14.36
CA THR A 257 -10.61 32.10 -15.43
C THR A 257 -11.13 31.03 -16.40
N LYS A 258 -11.19 31.33 -17.70
CA LYS A 258 -11.82 30.45 -18.70
C LYS A 258 -10.81 29.78 -19.64
N TYR A 259 -11.06 28.48 -19.89
CA TYR A 259 -10.71 27.64 -21.07
C TYR A 259 -9.45 26.75 -20.99
N ARG A 260 -9.60 25.45 -21.34
CA ARG A 260 -8.56 24.59 -21.94
C ARG A 260 -9.06 23.98 -23.26
N ARG A 261 -8.17 23.86 -24.25
CA ARG A 261 -8.45 23.39 -25.63
C ARG A 261 -7.96 21.93 -25.77
N ALA A 262 -8.74 21.06 -26.40
CA ALA A 262 -8.34 19.66 -26.66
C ALA A 262 -8.79 19.21 -28.05
N ARG A 263 -8.00 18.37 -28.77
CA ARG A 263 -8.58 17.43 -29.74
C ARG A 263 -7.72 16.23 -30.18
N HIS A 264 -8.45 15.14 -30.45
CA HIS A 264 -8.07 13.84 -31.04
C HIS A 264 -8.51 13.74 -32.52
N ILE A 265 -7.99 12.75 -33.25
CA ILE A 265 -7.92 12.61 -34.72
C ILE A 265 -9.19 11.99 -35.35
N LEU A 266 -9.53 12.44 -36.56
CA LEU A 266 -10.61 11.99 -37.45
C LEU A 266 -9.98 11.37 -38.72
N SER A 267 -10.51 10.24 -39.20
CA SER A 267 -10.13 9.65 -40.49
C SER A 267 -11.20 10.02 -41.53
N LEU A 268 -10.81 10.67 -42.62
CA LEU A 268 -11.71 10.97 -43.74
C LEU A 268 -11.43 9.97 -44.87
N PRO A 269 -12.38 9.08 -45.22
CA PRO A 269 -12.26 8.31 -46.44
C PRO A 269 -12.70 9.19 -47.61
N TYR A 270 -11.78 9.55 -48.50
CA TYR A 270 -12.13 10.09 -49.80
C TYR A 270 -11.44 9.28 -50.91
N HIS A 271 -12.20 8.93 -51.94
CA HIS A 271 -11.89 7.80 -52.82
C HIS A 271 -10.92 8.09 -53.99
N GLN A 272 -10.19 9.22 -54.03
CA GLN A 272 -9.43 9.59 -55.25
C GLN A 272 -8.04 10.23 -55.06
N TYR A 273 -7.40 10.19 -53.87
CA TYR A 273 -5.99 10.58 -53.71
C TYR A 273 -5.22 9.64 -52.77
N GLU A 274 -3.89 9.54 -52.92
CA GLU A 274 -3.01 8.78 -52.02
C GLU A 274 -3.20 9.23 -50.55
N ARG A 275 -3.16 8.30 -49.60
CA ARG A 275 -3.44 8.56 -48.18
C ARG A 275 -2.54 9.68 -47.65
N ARG A 276 -3.14 10.82 -47.32
CA ARG A 276 -2.50 11.92 -46.60
C ARG A 276 -3.15 12.05 -45.23
N ASP A 277 -2.34 12.09 -44.18
CA ASP A 277 -2.79 12.16 -42.80
C ASP A 277 -2.53 13.57 -42.23
N LEU A 278 -3.45 14.10 -41.44
CA LEU A 278 -3.33 15.39 -40.76
C LEU A 278 -2.91 15.17 -39.30
N TYR A 279 -1.77 15.73 -38.91
CA TYR A 279 -1.20 15.66 -37.57
C TYR A 279 -1.43 16.96 -36.80
N LEU A 280 -2.00 16.89 -35.59
CA LEU A 280 -2.09 18.01 -34.65
C LEU A 280 -1.08 17.80 -33.52
N GLU A 281 -0.22 18.79 -33.30
CA GLU A 281 0.76 18.78 -32.22
C GLU A 281 0.08 19.21 -30.91
N LEU A 282 -0.10 18.28 -29.97
CA LEU A 282 -0.88 18.49 -28.73
C LEU A 282 -0.28 19.53 -27.79
N ASP A 283 1.01 19.75 -27.89
CA ASP A 283 1.73 20.68 -27.06
C ASP A 283 1.62 22.12 -27.63
N THR A 284 1.78 22.34 -28.95
CA THR A 284 1.77 23.70 -29.57
C THR A 284 0.43 24.12 -30.19
N GLY A 285 -0.48 23.17 -30.45
CA GLY A 285 -1.79 23.42 -31.06
C GLY A 285 -1.76 23.69 -32.58
N VAL A 286 -0.67 23.36 -33.28
CA VAL A 286 -0.56 23.53 -34.75
C VAL A 286 -0.91 22.24 -35.50
N LEU A 287 -1.67 22.35 -36.60
CA LEU A 287 -2.08 21.25 -37.48
C LEU A 287 -1.21 21.22 -38.75
N ARG A 288 -0.68 20.06 -39.14
CA ARG A 288 0.17 19.86 -40.34
C ARG A 288 -0.29 18.64 -41.15
N VAL A 289 -0.28 18.74 -42.47
CA VAL A 289 -0.57 17.61 -43.40
C VAL A 289 0.73 16.86 -43.66
N VAL A 290 0.72 15.52 -43.57
CA VAL A 290 1.90 14.67 -43.82
C VAL A 290 1.52 13.48 -44.72
N GLU A 291 2.38 13.19 -45.69
CA GLU A 291 2.27 12.01 -46.58
C GLU A 291 2.84 10.77 -45.90
N THR A 292 2.07 9.69 -45.81
CA THR A 292 2.48 8.50 -45.06
C THR A 292 3.29 7.51 -45.91
N SER A 293 4.59 7.40 -45.61
CA SER A 293 5.44 6.26 -46.02
C SER A 293 6.10 5.62 -44.79
N ALA A 294 6.44 4.33 -44.87
CA ALA A 294 7.06 3.58 -43.78
C ALA A 294 8.47 4.11 -43.38
N ALA A 295 9.10 4.94 -44.22
CA ALA A 295 10.35 5.64 -43.91
C ALA A 295 10.09 6.94 -43.12
N THR A 296 9.06 7.70 -43.50
CA THR A 296 8.67 8.96 -42.83
C THR A 296 8.22 8.71 -41.38
N VAL A 297 7.48 7.62 -41.14
CA VAL A 297 7.02 7.21 -39.80
C VAL A 297 8.17 6.79 -38.88
N ARG A 298 9.27 6.23 -39.43
CA ARG A 298 10.44 5.80 -38.65
C ARG A 298 11.38 6.94 -38.26
N ALA A 299 11.48 7.99 -39.07
CA ALA A 299 12.38 9.13 -38.81
C ALA A 299 11.77 10.23 -37.91
N MET A 300 10.44 10.33 -37.86
CA MET A 300 9.70 11.38 -37.15
C MET A 300 10.00 11.47 -35.63
N PRO A 301 10.14 10.36 -34.87
CA PRO A 301 10.39 10.43 -33.43
C PRO A 301 11.77 10.99 -33.06
N GLN A 302 12.79 10.78 -33.90
CA GLN A 302 14.14 11.30 -33.67
C GLN A 302 14.22 12.82 -33.90
N PHE A 303 13.44 13.35 -34.84
CA PHE A 303 13.40 14.78 -35.15
C PHE A 303 12.58 15.58 -34.12
N LEU A 304 11.53 14.97 -33.55
CA LEU A 304 10.62 15.60 -32.56
C LEU A 304 11.17 15.60 -31.12
N ALA A 305 12.17 14.78 -30.80
CA ALA A 305 12.77 14.73 -29.46
C ALA A 305 13.68 15.93 -29.12
N TYR A 306 14.01 16.78 -30.09
CA TYR A 306 14.96 17.89 -29.94
C TYR A 306 14.34 19.31 -29.90
N GLN A 307 13.02 19.46 -29.73
CA GLN A 307 12.37 20.78 -29.69
C GLN A 307 11.70 21.11 -28.34
N PRO A 308 11.70 22.39 -27.90
CA PRO A 308 11.30 22.76 -26.55
C PRO A 308 9.77 22.79 -26.33
N THR A 309 9.38 22.56 -25.08
CA THR A 309 8.00 22.45 -24.54
C THR A 309 7.16 23.72 -24.81
N PRO A 310 5.84 23.59 -25.00
CA PRO A 310 4.98 24.69 -25.46
C PRO A 310 4.70 25.74 -24.39
N ILE A 311 4.47 26.97 -24.84
CA ILE A 311 4.16 28.18 -24.08
C ILE A 311 2.65 28.41 -24.11
N VAL A 312 1.99 28.57 -22.95
CA VAL A 312 0.57 28.94 -22.87
C VAL A 312 0.45 30.44 -22.59
N GLU A 313 -0.07 31.22 -23.55
CA GLU A 313 -0.44 32.63 -23.36
C GLU A 313 -1.84 32.75 -22.72
N VAL A 314 -1.96 33.44 -21.58
CA VAL A 314 -3.25 33.73 -20.93
C VAL A 314 -3.62 35.21 -21.09
N ARG A 315 -4.87 35.46 -21.50
CA ARG A 315 -5.46 36.80 -21.67
C ARG A 315 -6.50 37.07 -20.59
N PHE A 316 -6.34 38.18 -19.86
CA PHE A 316 -7.25 38.59 -18.78
C PHE A 316 -8.39 39.46 -19.31
N GLN A 317 -9.44 38.82 -19.84
CA GLN A 317 -10.59 39.51 -20.41
C GLN A 317 -11.39 40.29 -19.34
N GLY A 318 -11.49 41.61 -19.48
CA GLY A 318 -12.30 42.48 -18.62
C GLY A 318 -11.54 43.19 -17.49
N ALA A 319 -10.25 42.91 -17.32
CA ALA A 319 -9.39 43.70 -16.44
C ALA A 319 -9.21 45.11 -17.02
N LYS A 320 -9.61 46.15 -16.27
CA LYS A 320 -9.56 47.55 -16.74
C LYS A 320 -8.38 48.31 -16.15
N THR A 321 -7.81 47.80 -15.06
CA THR A 321 -6.71 48.40 -14.31
C THR A 321 -5.58 47.40 -14.04
N GLN A 322 -4.41 47.90 -13.65
CA GLN A 322 -3.24 47.06 -13.34
C GLN A 322 -3.43 46.26 -12.03
N GLU A 323 -4.21 46.77 -11.07
CA GLU A 323 -4.61 46.00 -9.89
C GLU A 323 -5.48 44.79 -10.27
N ASP A 324 -6.42 44.93 -11.22
CA ASP A 324 -7.30 43.80 -11.64
C ASP A 324 -6.49 42.62 -12.21
N VAL A 325 -5.47 42.93 -13.02
CA VAL A 325 -4.55 41.94 -13.61
C VAL A 325 -3.70 41.29 -12.52
N THR A 326 -3.21 42.07 -11.57
CA THR A 326 -2.40 41.57 -10.45
C THR A 326 -3.23 40.64 -9.55
N MET A 327 -4.51 40.94 -9.35
CA MET A 327 -5.44 40.10 -8.60
C MET A 327 -5.68 38.74 -9.28
N HIS A 328 -5.87 38.72 -10.61
CA HIS A 328 -6.00 37.49 -11.38
C HIS A 328 -4.72 36.66 -11.37
N ILE A 329 -3.56 37.31 -11.48
CA ILE A 329 -2.24 36.66 -11.41
C ILE A 329 -2.02 36.00 -10.04
N ASN A 330 -2.39 36.67 -8.95
CA ASN A 330 -2.24 36.12 -7.61
C ASN A 330 -3.25 35.00 -7.33
N SER A 331 -4.47 35.07 -7.89
CA SER A 331 -5.43 33.97 -7.87
C SER A 331 -4.89 32.73 -8.60
N ILE A 332 -4.29 32.88 -9.79
CA ILE A 332 -3.64 31.76 -10.51
C ILE A 332 -2.45 31.18 -9.74
N ARG A 333 -1.65 32.02 -9.05
CA ARG A 333 -0.55 31.55 -8.21
C ARG A 333 -1.04 30.78 -6.98
N ALA A 334 -2.15 31.21 -6.39
CA ALA A 334 -2.73 30.59 -5.20
C ALA A 334 -3.28 29.18 -5.46
N THR A 335 -3.63 28.82 -6.70
CA THR A 335 -4.07 27.45 -7.04
C THR A 335 -2.93 26.44 -7.07
N GLY A 336 -1.67 26.89 -7.19
CA GLY A 336 -0.48 26.02 -7.19
C GLY A 336 -0.32 25.12 -8.43
N GLN A 337 -1.16 25.26 -9.45
CA GLN A 337 -1.21 24.36 -10.61
C GLN A 337 -0.46 24.87 -11.86
N ALA A 338 0.07 26.10 -11.86
CA ALA A 338 0.83 26.68 -12.96
C ALA A 338 1.88 27.70 -12.47
N LEU A 339 3.04 27.78 -13.15
CA LEU A 339 4.07 28.79 -12.89
C LEU A 339 4.00 29.90 -13.95
N ILE A 340 3.93 31.16 -13.50
CA ILE A 340 4.01 32.35 -14.37
C ILE A 340 5.48 32.71 -14.53
N THR A 341 6.02 32.53 -15.73
CA THR A 341 7.47 32.69 -15.99
C THR A 341 7.86 34.06 -16.52
N SER A 342 6.95 34.73 -17.26
CA SER A 342 7.10 36.13 -17.68
C SER A 342 5.72 36.77 -17.91
N ILE A 343 5.67 38.09 -17.79
CA ILE A 343 4.51 38.93 -18.14
C ILE A 343 5.02 39.91 -19.18
N ASP A 344 4.45 39.87 -20.38
CA ASP A 344 4.90 40.72 -21.49
C ASP A 344 3.82 41.73 -21.87
N ARG A 345 4.24 42.98 -22.08
CA ARG A 345 3.36 44.10 -22.46
C ARG A 345 3.53 44.36 -23.95
N THR A 346 2.75 43.68 -24.78
CA THR A 346 2.84 43.86 -26.24
C THR A 346 1.59 44.54 -26.80
N ASP A 347 1.77 45.78 -27.27
CA ASP A 347 0.77 46.53 -28.04
C ASP A 347 0.72 45.94 -29.48
N ARG A 348 -0.20 45.01 -29.73
CA ARG A 348 -0.31 44.25 -30.99
C ARG A 348 -0.91 45.05 -32.17
N THR A 349 -0.73 46.37 -32.23
CA THR A 349 -1.12 47.18 -33.40
C THR A 349 0.02 47.45 -34.40
N ARG A 350 1.20 46.84 -34.23
CA ARG A 350 2.43 47.27 -34.93
C ARG A 350 3.07 46.35 -35.98
N THR A 351 2.42 45.28 -36.45
CA THR A 351 2.98 44.50 -37.58
C THR A 351 1.95 44.21 -38.67
N TRP A 352 1.58 45.27 -39.39
CA TRP A 352 1.36 45.25 -40.84
C TRP A 352 1.63 46.67 -41.36
N ASP A 353 2.86 46.96 -41.75
CA ASP A 353 3.15 48.24 -42.40
C ASP A 353 2.89 48.15 -43.90
N GLY A 354 1.92 48.96 -44.32
CA GLY A 354 1.65 49.21 -45.73
C GLY A 354 1.15 50.64 -45.94
N SER A 355 1.65 51.62 -45.19
CA SER A 355 1.82 53.03 -45.60
C SER A 355 2.12 53.97 -44.42
N PRO A 356 2.88 55.07 -44.66
CA PRO A 356 3.19 56.06 -43.64
C PRO A 356 2.17 57.21 -43.67
N LYS A 357 1.48 57.49 -42.55
CA LYS A 357 1.03 58.86 -42.17
C LYS A 357 0.48 58.95 -40.74
N LYS A 358 1.27 59.63 -39.91
CA LYS A 358 0.96 60.44 -38.71
C LYS A 358 -0.54 60.57 -38.29
N ARG A 359 -0.92 60.11 -37.08
CA ARG A 359 -1.09 60.94 -35.86
C ARG A 359 -1.75 60.21 -34.68
N ASN A 360 -1.17 60.51 -33.51
CA ASN A 360 -1.73 60.65 -32.16
C ASN A 360 -2.14 59.42 -31.35
N PHE A 361 -1.27 59.10 -30.39
CA PHE A 361 -1.60 58.37 -29.17
C PHE A 361 -2.76 59.05 -28.42
N LYS A 362 -3.85 58.32 -28.22
CA LYS A 362 -4.74 58.41 -27.04
C LYS A 362 -5.78 57.28 -27.11
N HIS A 363 -5.51 56.20 -26.38
CA HIS A 363 -6.42 55.41 -25.53
C HIS A 363 -5.84 53.99 -25.37
N TRP A 364 -5.63 53.60 -24.12
CA TRP A 364 -5.15 52.28 -23.74
C TRP A 364 -6.21 51.24 -24.17
N CYS A 365 -5.81 50.25 -24.96
CA CYS A 365 -6.64 49.08 -25.22
C CYS A 365 -5.85 47.85 -24.76
N THR A 366 -6.21 47.39 -23.57
CA THR A 366 -5.68 46.28 -22.77
C THR A 366 -5.37 45.01 -23.57
N LEU A 367 -4.19 44.41 -23.39
CA LEU A 367 -3.92 42.95 -23.44
C LEU A 367 -2.49 42.67 -22.90
N ASP A 368 -2.29 42.74 -21.58
CA ASP A 368 -1.06 42.16 -20.98
C ASP A 368 -1.17 40.63 -21.05
N THR A 369 -0.13 39.98 -21.57
CA THR A 369 -0.13 38.53 -21.82
C THR A 369 0.84 37.86 -20.84
N ALA A 370 0.38 36.88 -20.08
CA ALA A 370 1.23 36.09 -19.18
C ALA A 370 1.56 34.74 -19.81
N VAL A 371 2.84 34.33 -19.74
CA VAL A 371 3.31 33.03 -20.23
C VAL A 371 3.32 32.02 -19.10
N LEU A 372 2.44 31.03 -19.20
CA LEU A 372 2.34 29.91 -18.27
C LEU A 372 3.06 28.66 -18.81
N ARG A 373 3.74 27.94 -17.91
CA ARG A 373 4.19 26.56 -18.14
C ARG A 373 3.44 25.61 -17.21
N THR A 374 3.08 24.43 -17.72
CA THR A 374 2.52 23.34 -16.91
C THR A 374 3.65 22.60 -16.19
N TYR A 375 3.41 22.19 -14.94
CA TYR A 375 4.25 21.17 -14.29
C TYR A 375 4.01 19.83 -14.99
N LYS A 376 4.90 19.41 -15.90
CA LYS A 376 4.91 18.04 -16.44
C LYS A 376 5.83 17.19 -15.56
N LEU A 377 5.25 16.36 -14.69
CA LEU A 377 5.89 15.15 -14.17
C LEU A 377 6.21 14.24 -15.36
N TYR A 378 7.49 14.03 -15.66
CA TYR A 378 7.92 13.23 -16.79
C TYR A 378 8.00 11.75 -16.38
N THR A 379 6.88 11.03 -16.39
CA THR A 379 6.95 9.55 -16.39
C THR A 379 7.35 9.08 -17.78
N LYS A 380 8.55 8.51 -17.92
CA LYS A 380 8.92 7.75 -19.12
C LYS A 380 7.84 6.69 -19.41
N PRO A 381 7.35 6.54 -20.66
CA PRO A 381 6.59 5.36 -21.02
C PRO A 381 7.46 4.12 -20.84
N LYS A 382 6.93 3.05 -20.23
CA LYS A 382 7.59 1.74 -20.26
C LYS A 382 7.60 1.22 -21.69
N LEU A 383 8.79 0.89 -22.18
CA LEU A 383 9.07 0.38 -23.53
C LEU A 383 8.81 -1.13 -23.67
N THR A 384 7.95 -1.73 -22.84
CA THR A 384 7.86 -3.19 -22.70
C THR A 384 6.71 -3.88 -23.44
N ASN A 385 5.87 -3.22 -24.23
CA ASN A 385 4.83 -3.94 -25.02
C ASN A 385 4.71 -3.44 -26.47
N MET A 386 5.83 -3.24 -27.16
CA MET A 386 5.87 -3.45 -28.60
C MET A 386 6.86 -4.58 -28.86
N PHE A 387 6.39 -5.80 -28.66
CA PHE A 387 7.11 -7.00 -29.05
C PHE A 387 7.59 -6.87 -30.49
N CYS A 388 8.81 -7.36 -30.76
CA CYS A 388 9.03 -8.01 -32.05
C CYS A 388 8.21 -9.31 -32.02
N GLU A 389 6.95 -9.23 -32.43
CA GLU A 389 6.12 -10.39 -32.76
C GLU A 389 6.34 -10.87 -34.21
N ASP A 390 7.42 -10.40 -34.86
CA ASP A 390 7.77 -10.85 -36.20
C ASP A 390 8.54 -12.18 -36.16
N LYS A 391 8.09 -13.12 -36.99
CA LYS A 391 8.55 -14.50 -37.02
C LYS A 391 9.93 -14.68 -37.68
N ASP A 392 10.52 -13.61 -38.22
CA ASP A 392 11.78 -13.64 -38.97
C ASP A 392 12.96 -12.85 -38.37
N CYS A 393 12.89 -12.36 -37.12
CA CYS A 393 14.03 -11.70 -36.47
C CYS A 393 15.04 -12.72 -35.88
N ARG A 394 16.15 -12.98 -36.60
CA ARG A 394 17.21 -13.96 -36.22
C ARG A 394 18.31 -13.37 -35.32
N GLY A 395 17.92 -12.85 -34.16
CA GLY A 395 18.78 -12.57 -32.99
C GLY A 395 20.27 -12.26 -33.24
N MET A 396 20.61 -11.02 -33.59
CA MET A 396 21.92 -10.38 -33.43
C MET A 396 21.64 -8.87 -33.49
N CYS A 397 22.06 -7.98 -32.60
CA CYS A 397 23.22 -8.01 -31.73
C CYS A 397 23.10 -6.84 -30.73
N SER A 398 23.51 -7.13 -29.50
CA SER A 398 23.79 -6.19 -28.43
C SER A 398 24.66 -5.02 -28.87
N THR A 399 24.45 -3.85 -28.28
CA THR A 399 25.57 -3.04 -27.78
C THR A 399 25.13 -2.38 -26.48
N GLU A 400 25.42 -3.07 -25.38
CA GLU A 400 25.94 -2.37 -24.20
C GLU A 400 27.18 -1.56 -24.62
N VAL A 401 27.47 -0.48 -23.91
CA VAL A 401 28.48 0.57 -24.19
C VAL A 401 27.93 1.74 -25.04
N TYR A 402 27.97 2.96 -24.46
CA TYR A 402 27.40 4.26 -24.92
C TYR A 402 25.89 4.40 -24.67
N TYR A 403 25.38 4.96 -23.56
CA TYR A 403 25.59 6.33 -23.09
C TYR A 403 25.50 6.41 -21.56
N LYS A 404 26.53 6.98 -20.92
CA LYS A 404 26.45 7.50 -19.55
C LYS A 404 25.34 8.55 -19.49
N LYS A 405 24.36 8.38 -18.58
CA LYS A 405 23.39 9.43 -18.25
C LYS A 405 24.15 10.71 -17.84
N PRO A 406 23.88 11.88 -18.45
CA PRO A 406 24.10 13.13 -17.72
C PRO A 406 23.16 13.13 -16.51
N PRO A 407 23.54 13.75 -15.37
CA PRO A 407 22.65 13.82 -14.22
C PRO A 407 21.36 14.53 -14.63
N PRO A 408 20.17 14.02 -14.25
CA PRO A 408 18.92 14.71 -14.54
C PRO A 408 18.90 16.06 -13.82
N LEU A 409 18.49 17.12 -14.53
CA LEU A 409 18.07 18.38 -13.93
C LEU A 409 16.87 18.09 -13.00
N ASP A 410 16.96 18.57 -11.75
CA ASP A 410 16.12 18.20 -10.61
C ASP A 410 14.62 18.09 -10.91
N GLU A 411 14.13 16.85 -11.02
CA GLU A 411 12.71 16.51 -10.79
C GLU A 411 12.35 16.96 -9.36
N VAL A 412 11.21 17.63 -9.17
CA VAL A 412 10.64 17.84 -7.84
C VAL A 412 10.48 16.45 -7.22
N ALA A 413 11.29 16.16 -6.21
CA ALA A 413 11.30 14.83 -5.62
C ALA A 413 9.91 14.55 -5.01
N PRO A 414 9.38 13.32 -5.12
CA PRO A 414 8.14 12.91 -4.45
C PRO A 414 8.10 13.29 -2.96
N ALA A 415 9.26 13.35 -2.30
CA ALA A 415 9.40 13.85 -0.93
C ALA A 415 9.00 15.32 -0.76
N LEU A 416 9.35 16.21 -1.70
CA LEU A 416 8.97 17.63 -1.66
C LEU A 416 7.47 17.83 -1.89
N GLU A 417 6.87 17.07 -2.81
CA GLU A 417 5.42 17.14 -3.08
C GLU A 417 4.63 16.77 -1.81
N ARG A 418 4.98 15.65 -1.16
CA ARG A 418 4.34 15.18 0.07
C ARG A 418 4.54 16.16 1.24
N LEU A 419 5.74 16.71 1.42
CA LEU A 419 5.99 17.76 2.42
C LEU A 419 5.19 19.03 2.15
N THR A 420 5.06 19.41 0.89
CA THR A 420 4.27 20.58 0.48
C THR A 420 2.80 20.38 0.81
N GLU A 421 2.25 19.21 0.52
CA GLU A 421 0.85 18.90 0.81
C GLU A 421 0.56 18.86 2.32
N LEU A 422 1.47 18.29 3.11
CA LEU A 422 1.39 18.36 4.57
C LEU A 422 1.39 19.81 5.09
N ARG A 423 2.31 20.65 4.58
CA ARG A 423 2.45 22.04 5.02
C ARG A 423 1.24 22.92 4.66
N LYS A 424 0.55 22.64 3.56
CA LYS A 424 -0.70 23.35 3.21
C LYS A 424 -1.75 23.20 4.31
N GLN A 425 -1.77 22.07 5.01
CA GLN A 425 -2.75 21.83 6.06
C GLN A 425 -2.53 22.67 7.32
N PHE A 426 -1.29 23.15 7.56
CA PHE A 426 -0.93 23.92 8.75
C PHE A 426 -1.69 25.25 8.87
N VAL A 427 -2.18 25.76 7.73
CA VAL A 427 -2.91 27.03 7.60
C VAL A 427 -4.31 26.84 7.04
N SER A 428 -4.79 25.60 6.94
CA SER A 428 -6.15 25.35 6.42
C SER A 428 -7.21 25.90 7.38
N ASP A 429 -8.30 26.44 6.84
CA ASP A 429 -9.40 27.00 7.66
C ASP A 429 -9.95 26.00 8.68
N GLU A 430 -9.98 24.71 8.31
CA GLU A 430 -10.40 23.64 9.21
C GLU A 430 -9.41 23.46 10.37
N MET A 431 -8.11 23.50 10.08
CA MET A 431 -7.07 23.42 11.11
C MET A 431 -7.11 24.63 12.04
N LEU A 432 -7.20 25.85 11.51
CA LEU A 432 -7.25 27.07 12.32
C LEU A 432 -8.46 27.08 13.27
N LYS A 433 -9.58 26.46 12.90
CA LYS A 433 -10.75 26.30 13.80
C LYS A 433 -10.49 25.33 14.96
N GLN A 434 -9.61 24.34 14.79
CA GLN A 434 -9.27 23.37 15.83
C GLN A 434 -8.15 23.88 16.76
N LEU A 435 -7.34 24.84 16.30
CA LEU A 435 -6.17 25.30 17.04
C LEU A 435 -6.47 26.47 17.98
N PRO A 436 -5.75 26.57 19.11
CA PRO A 436 -5.90 27.69 20.03
C PRO A 436 -5.66 29.04 19.34
N ASN A 437 -6.58 29.98 19.57
CA ASN A 437 -6.51 31.37 19.06
C ASN A 437 -6.47 31.51 17.53
N GLY A 438 -6.82 30.46 16.77
CA GLY A 438 -6.77 30.51 15.30
C GLY A 438 -5.35 30.67 14.75
N LEU A 439 -4.33 30.25 15.51
CA LEU A 439 -2.94 30.31 15.09
C LEU A 439 -2.59 29.12 14.18
N PRO A 440 -1.76 29.31 13.14
CA PRO A 440 -1.29 28.22 12.30
C PRO A 440 -0.33 27.29 13.05
N LEU A 441 -0.19 26.06 12.58
CA LEU A 441 0.85 25.15 13.10
C LEU A 441 2.23 25.68 12.72
N ALA A 442 3.10 25.86 13.71
CA ALA A 442 4.51 26.14 13.48
C ALA A 442 5.30 24.85 13.20
N GLY A 443 4.81 23.71 13.71
CA GLY A 443 5.38 22.40 13.39
C GLY A 443 4.44 21.24 13.69
N TYR A 444 4.77 20.08 13.15
CA TYR A 444 4.05 18.82 13.30
C TYR A 444 5.01 17.68 13.64
N ILE A 445 4.68 16.89 14.68
CA ILE A 445 5.44 15.71 15.08
C ILE A 445 4.78 14.45 14.50
N LEU A 446 5.59 13.61 13.86
CA LEU A 446 5.15 12.33 13.29
C LEU A 446 6.14 11.20 13.64
N PRO A 447 5.84 10.36 14.64
CA PRO A 447 6.67 9.20 15.01
C PRO A 447 6.51 8.01 14.06
N VAL A 448 7.51 7.11 14.07
CA VAL A 448 7.39 5.75 13.52
C VAL A 448 6.68 4.87 14.56
N THR A 449 5.36 4.94 14.60
CA THR A 449 4.56 4.05 15.45
C THR A 449 3.10 4.04 15.00
N ASP A 450 2.26 3.30 15.72
CA ASP A 450 0.80 3.29 15.59
C ASP A 450 0.10 3.55 16.94
N ALA A 451 -1.23 3.39 16.97
CA ALA A 451 -2.05 3.66 18.14
C ALA A 451 -1.80 2.70 19.34
N HIS A 452 -0.99 1.66 19.14
CA HIS A 452 -0.67 0.61 20.11
C HIS A 452 0.83 0.53 20.43
N GLN A 453 1.62 1.48 19.94
CA GLN A 453 3.06 1.57 20.19
C GLN A 453 3.84 0.33 19.70
N ASN A 454 3.39 -0.30 18.62
CA ASN A 454 4.08 -1.47 18.05
C ASN A 454 5.46 -1.09 17.49
N GLU A 455 6.47 -1.93 17.72
CA GLU A 455 7.83 -1.77 17.16
C GLU A 455 7.83 -1.80 15.62
N ARG A 456 7.00 -2.67 15.03
CA ARG A 456 6.81 -2.77 13.58
C ARG A 456 5.43 -2.27 13.20
N VAL A 457 5.42 -1.28 12.32
CA VAL A 457 4.19 -0.63 11.87
C VAL A 457 3.75 -1.21 10.53
N PRO A 458 2.54 -1.81 10.43
CA PRO A 458 2.01 -2.31 9.17
C PRO A 458 1.92 -1.21 8.10
N GLY A 459 1.98 -1.59 6.83
CA GLY A 459 1.97 -0.64 5.71
C GLY A 459 0.82 0.37 5.73
N HIS A 460 -0.35 -0.01 6.27
CA HIS A 460 -1.49 0.90 6.44
C HIS A 460 -1.20 2.05 7.43
N PHE A 461 -0.35 1.85 8.43
CA PHE A 461 -0.03 2.83 9.47
C PHE A 461 1.35 3.48 9.28
N ALA A 462 2.13 3.05 8.28
CA ALA A 462 3.50 3.49 8.02
C ALA A 462 3.59 4.91 7.40
N ARG A 463 3.02 5.91 8.08
CA ARG A 463 2.87 7.30 7.62
C ARG A 463 4.20 7.99 7.40
N LEU A 464 5.18 7.79 8.30
CA LEU A 464 6.50 8.40 8.13
C LEU A 464 7.27 7.78 6.95
N LYS A 465 7.12 6.48 6.71
CA LYS A 465 7.63 5.82 5.51
C LYS A 465 7.00 6.40 4.24
N PHE A 466 5.68 6.60 4.23
CA PHE A 466 5.02 7.28 3.12
C PHE A 466 5.55 8.72 2.94
N LEU A 467 5.69 9.49 4.01
CA LEU A 467 6.09 10.90 3.93
C LEU A 467 7.56 11.09 3.51
N SER A 468 8.47 10.28 4.06
CA SER A 468 9.93 10.49 3.96
C SER A 468 10.68 9.42 3.17
N GLY A 469 10.09 8.24 2.97
CA GLY A 469 10.78 7.05 2.43
C GLY A 469 11.54 6.23 3.48
N PHE A 470 11.61 6.69 4.74
CA PHE A 470 12.31 5.99 5.82
C PHE A 470 11.59 4.70 6.22
N GLU A 471 12.30 3.58 6.18
CA GLU A 471 11.79 2.24 6.51
C GLU A 471 12.31 1.70 7.85
N GLY A 472 13.09 2.48 8.59
CA GLY A 472 13.57 2.08 9.91
C GLY A 472 12.43 1.97 10.93
N THR A 473 12.69 1.25 12.01
CA THR A 473 11.69 0.91 13.05
C THR A 473 11.61 1.95 14.17
N VAL A 474 12.68 2.72 14.39
CA VAL A 474 12.77 3.71 15.48
C VAL A 474 13.02 5.10 14.92
N GLY A 475 12.18 6.06 15.27
CA GLY A 475 12.40 7.46 14.95
C GLY A 475 11.14 8.30 14.96
N TYR A 476 11.30 9.60 14.76
CA TYR A 476 10.20 10.52 14.54
C TYR A 476 10.65 11.71 13.70
N ALA A 477 9.70 12.29 12.98
CA ALA A 477 9.91 13.50 12.22
C ALA A 477 9.35 14.72 12.95
N PHE A 478 10.06 15.84 12.81
CA PHE A 478 9.56 17.16 13.11
C PHE A 478 9.54 18.00 11.83
N ILE A 479 8.34 18.40 11.42
CA ILE A 479 8.12 19.13 10.17
C ILE A 479 7.60 20.53 10.48
N THR A 480 8.30 21.55 9.98
CA THR A 480 7.89 22.97 10.00
C THR A 480 7.58 23.45 8.58
N PHE A 481 7.20 24.71 8.40
CA PHE A 481 7.07 25.31 7.06
C PHE A 481 8.37 25.28 6.25
N GLU A 482 9.52 25.38 6.90
CA GLU A 482 10.81 25.53 6.23
C GLU A 482 11.62 24.23 6.21
N LYS A 483 11.58 23.46 7.29
CA LYS A 483 12.44 22.29 7.52
C LYS A 483 11.63 21.02 7.79
N ALA A 484 12.19 19.88 7.42
CA ALA A 484 11.73 18.57 7.85
C ALA A 484 12.94 17.81 8.41
N ILE A 485 12.88 17.40 9.66
CA ILE A 485 13.98 16.75 10.36
C ILE A 485 13.50 15.37 10.82
N LEU A 486 14.22 14.32 10.43
CA LEU A 486 14.02 12.96 10.90
C LEU A 486 15.06 12.67 11.98
N TYR A 487 14.58 12.41 13.19
CA TYR A 487 15.40 11.93 14.30
C TYR A 487 15.28 10.41 14.39
N THR A 488 16.41 9.72 14.48
CA THR A 488 16.47 8.26 14.61
C THR A 488 17.67 7.85 15.49
N ASP A 489 17.77 6.58 15.85
CA ASP A 489 18.90 6.06 16.61
C ASP A 489 20.13 5.79 15.73
N THR A 490 21.26 5.46 16.34
CA THR A 490 22.51 5.20 15.63
C THR A 490 22.42 4.01 14.65
N GLU A 491 21.58 3.01 14.95
CA GLU A 491 21.43 1.80 14.12
C GLU A 491 20.69 2.10 12.81
N ASN A 492 19.64 2.92 12.90
CA ASN A 492 18.81 3.33 11.78
C ASN A 492 19.35 4.59 11.08
N PHE A 493 20.27 5.35 11.68
CA PHE A 493 20.81 6.59 11.12
C PHE A 493 21.38 6.42 9.70
N LYS A 494 22.20 5.37 9.47
CA LYS A 494 22.76 5.09 8.14
C LYS A 494 21.71 4.64 7.11
N ILE A 495 20.58 4.09 7.57
CA ILE A 495 19.45 3.72 6.70
C ILE A 495 18.72 5.00 6.30
N ALA A 496 18.39 5.84 7.27
CA ALA A 496 17.75 7.13 7.04
C ALA A 496 18.55 8.01 6.06
N GLN A 497 19.87 8.11 6.22
CA GLN A 497 20.72 8.86 5.30
C GLN A 497 20.71 8.33 3.85
N ARG A 498 20.46 7.03 3.67
CA ARG A 498 20.41 6.39 2.34
C ARG A 498 19.03 6.46 1.70
N GLN A 499 17.97 6.36 2.50
CA GLN A 499 16.59 6.26 2.03
C GLN A 499 15.89 7.61 1.87
N VAL A 500 16.25 8.59 2.70
CA VAL A 500 15.59 9.89 2.74
C VAL A 500 16.30 10.88 1.82
N ASP A 501 15.53 11.70 1.09
CA ASP A 501 16.07 12.73 0.20
C ASP A 501 16.66 13.91 1.00
N SER A 502 18.00 13.94 1.10
CA SER A 502 18.76 14.93 1.86
C SER A 502 18.63 16.37 1.36
N ARG A 503 18.03 16.60 0.18
CA ARG A 503 17.69 17.96 -0.29
C ARG A 503 16.54 18.58 0.49
N TYR A 504 15.64 17.75 1.04
CA TYR A 504 14.41 18.20 1.70
C TYR A 504 14.31 17.79 3.17
N TRP A 505 15.08 16.78 3.56
CA TRP A 505 15.11 16.24 4.91
C TRP A 505 16.50 16.33 5.51
N GLU A 506 16.54 16.71 6.78
CA GLU A 506 17.72 16.59 7.62
C GLU A 506 17.57 15.32 8.48
N VAL A 507 18.61 14.47 8.51
CA VAL A 507 18.62 13.26 9.36
C VAL A 507 19.54 13.51 10.54
N ARG A 508 19.05 13.26 11.76
CA ARG A 508 19.80 13.44 13.01
C ARG A 508 19.75 12.20 13.88
N ASP A 509 20.83 11.99 14.63
CA ASP A 509 20.93 10.92 15.62
C ASP A 509 20.58 11.47 17.01
N PHE A 510 19.47 11.00 17.59
CA PHE A 510 19.03 11.49 18.91
C PHE A 510 19.82 10.89 20.09
N THR A 511 20.70 9.91 19.85
CA THR A 511 21.58 9.38 20.91
C THR A 511 22.67 10.39 21.30
N ASN A 512 23.00 11.31 20.39
CA ASN A 512 24.05 12.31 20.56
C ASN A 512 23.52 13.74 20.78
N GLU A 513 22.21 13.96 20.66
CA GLU A 513 21.56 15.28 20.77
C GLU A 513 20.37 15.24 21.74
N ASN A 514 20.27 16.23 22.64
CA ASN A 514 19.04 16.42 23.42
C ASN A 514 17.96 17.03 22.53
N THR A 515 17.21 16.18 21.84
CA THR A 515 16.22 16.60 20.84
C THR A 515 15.11 17.50 21.39
N LYS A 516 14.82 17.38 22.69
CA LYS A 516 13.80 18.17 23.38
C LYS A 516 14.22 19.64 23.58
N ASP A 517 15.52 19.92 23.63
CA ASP A 517 16.05 21.29 23.66
C ASP A 517 15.91 21.99 22.30
N TRP A 518 15.96 21.24 21.20
CA TRP A 518 15.87 21.81 19.85
C TRP A 518 14.50 22.45 19.56
N TYR A 519 13.39 21.83 19.99
CA TYR A 519 12.05 22.42 19.86
C TYR A 519 11.96 23.78 20.55
N ARG A 520 12.53 23.83 21.76
CA ARG A 520 12.57 25.03 22.57
C ARG A 520 13.39 26.09 21.85
N GLU A 521 14.53 25.75 21.27
CA GLU A 521 15.44 26.73 20.68
C GLU A 521 15.02 27.22 19.29
N SER A 522 14.32 26.39 18.52
CA SER A 522 14.05 26.64 17.10
C SER A 522 12.71 27.32 16.81
N LEU A 523 11.77 27.34 17.76
CA LEU A 523 10.45 27.94 17.57
C LEU A 523 10.30 29.24 18.35
N ALA A 524 9.52 30.17 17.77
CA ALA A 524 9.18 31.43 18.41
C ALA A 524 8.26 31.21 19.63
N GLU A 525 8.33 32.12 20.61
CA GLU A 525 7.42 32.13 21.76
C GLU A 525 5.95 32.16 21.29
N GLY A 526 5.09 31.34 21.90
CA GLY A 526 3.66 31.27 21.53
C GLY A 526 3.32 30.38 20.33
N SER A 527 4.31 29.71 19.72
CA SER A 527 4.11 28.81 18.58
C SER A 527 3.23 27.60 18.94
N VAL A 528 2.53 27.06 17.94
CA VAL A 528 1.71 25.83 18.09
C VAL A 528 2.40 24.64 17.42
N ILE A 529 2.63 23.58 18.17
CA ILE A 529 3.12 22.29 17.67
C ILE A 529 1.96 21.29 17.68
N GLY A 530 1.64 20.76 16.51
CA GLY A 530 0.61 19.74 16.32
C GLY A 530 1.16 18.31 16.38
N PHE A 531 0.34 17.36 16.80
CA PHE A 531 0.63 15.93 16.72
C PHE A 531 -0.66 15.12 16.69
N ASP A 532 -0.60 13.90 16.16
CA ASP A 532 -1.69 12.92 16.29
C ASP A 532 -1.65 12.29 17.69
N PRO A 533 -2.70 12.45 18.53
CA PRO A 533 -2.69 11.98 19.91
C PRO A 533 -2.74 10.46 20.03
N THR A 534 -3.04 9.74 18.96
CA THR A 534 -2.98 8.27 18.97
C THR A 534 -1.54 7.76 18.93
N LEU A 535 -0.60 8.55 18.40
CA LEU A 535 0.78 8.13 18.15
C LEU A 535 1.78 8.55 19.23
N ILE A 536 1.45 9.56 20.04
CA ILE A 536 2.29 10.03 21.13
C ILE A 536 1.77 9.44 22.44
N THR A 537 2.66 8.92 23.28
CA THR A 537 2.27 8.40 24.60
C THR A 537 1.78 9.52 25.53
N TYR A 538 0.88 9.19 26.44
CA TYR A 538 0.38 10.16 27.42
C TYR A 538 1.50 10.65 28.33
N THR A 539 2.44 9.77 28.68
CA THR A 539 3.64 10.10 29.47
C THR A 539 4.51 11.12 28.75
N ASP A 540 4.81 10.92 27.47
CA ASP A 540 5.63 11.86 26.70
C ASP A 540 4.90 13.17 26.43
N TYR A 541 3.58 13.13 26.24
CA TYR A 541 2.76 14.32 26.15
C TYR A 541 2.89 15.20 27.40
N LEU A 542 2.69 14.63 28.60
CA LEU A 542 2.80 15.38 29.86
C LEU A 542 4.21 15.95 30.07
N LYS A 543 5.25 15.14 29.83
CA LYS A 543 6.65 15.58 29.94
C LYS A 543 6.97 16.72 28.96
N THR A 544 6.55 16.59 27.71
CA THR A 544 6.83 17.56 26.64
C THR A 544 6.04 18.85 26.84
N ALA A 545 4.76 18.76 27.20
CA ALA A 545 3.93 19.93 27.49
C ALA A 545 4.49 20.78 28.64
N ARG A 546 5.01 20.13 29.71
CA ARG A 546 5.68 20.84 30.82
C ARG A 546 6.96 21.54 30.37
N LEU A 547 7.79 20.87 29.57
CA LEU A 547 9.02 21.45 29.05
C LEU A 547 8.76 22.70 28.18
N LEU A 548 7.74 22.62 27.32
CA LEU A 548 7.39 23.69 26.37
C LEU A 548 6.68 24.88 27.02
N LYS A 549 6.08 24.69 28.21
CA LYS A 549 5.37 25.74 28.96
C LYS A 549 6.23 26.98 29.22
N HIS A 550 7.54 26.82 29.45
CA HIS A 550 8.45 27.93 29.72
C HIS A 550 8.58 28.94 28.57
N LYS A 551 8.43 28.50 27.32
CA LYS A 551 8.40 29.37 26.12
C LYS A 551 6.99 29.61 25.58
N ARG A 552 5.96 29.29 26.37
CA ARG A 552 4.54 29.42 25.98
C ARG A 552 4.22 28.72 24.66
N ILE A 553 4.99 27.70 24.28
CA ILE A 553 4.72 26.89 23.08
C ILE A 553 3.56 25.97 23.42
N LEU A 554 2.55 25.94 22.56
CA LEU A 554 1.34 25.13 22.73
C LEU A 554 1.56 23.78 22.06
N PHE A 555 1.55 22.70 22.85
CA PHE A 555 1.63 21.34 22.33
C PHE A 555 0.22 20.78 22.20
N THR A 556 -0.29 20.74 20.96
CA THR A 556 -1.73 20.60 20.70
C THR A 556 -2.05 19.29 19.99
N PRO A 557 -2.92 18.44 20.56
CA PRO A 557 -3.38 17.24 19.89
C PRO A 557 -4.30 17.60 18.72
N ILE A 558 -4.12 16.92 17.59
CA ILE A 558 -4.93 17.08 16.38
C ILE A 558 -5.73 15.81 16.16
N SER A 559 -7.06 15.97 16.07
CA SER A 559 -8.01 14.85 16.06
C SER A 559 -7.84 13.84 14.91
N ARG A 560 -7.23 14.26 13.79
CA ARG A 560 -6.89 13.40 12.65
C ARG A 560 -5.41 13.48 12.30
N ASN A 561 -4.89 12.44 11.67
CA ASN A 561 -3.54 12.48 11.14
C ASN A 561 -3.50 13.24 9.81
N LEU A 562 -2.68 14.29 9.73
CA LEU A 562 -2.60 15.15 8.54
C LEU A 562 -2.08 14.41 7.30
N VAL A 563 -1.28 13.35 7.49
CA VAL A 563 -0.76 12.54 6.39
C VAL A 563 -1.88 11.77 5.68
N ASP A 564 -2.92 11.39 6.41
CA ASP A 564 -4.00 10.55 5.87
C ASP A 564 -4.82 11.29 4.80
N ASP A 565 -4.91 12.63 4.88
CA ASP A 565 -5.72 13.45 3.98
C ASP A 565 -5.19 13.44 2.53
N PHE A 566 -3.91 13.14 2.31
CA PHE A 566 -3.29 13.11 0.97
C PHE A 566 -2.63 11.77 0.62
N TRP A 567 -2.80 10.74 1.45
CA TRP A 567 -2.30 9.40 1.17
C TRP A 567 -3.31 8.60 0.33
N SER A 568 -3.42 8.96 -0.95
CA SER A 568 -4.46 8.43 -1.86
C SER A 568 -4.37 6.92 -2.15
N ASP A 569 -3.18 6.31 -2.06
CA ASP A 569 -2.89 4.90 -2.30
C ASP A 569 -2.55 4.14 -1.01
N ARG A 570 -3.11 4.58 0.13
CA ARG A 570 -2.90 3.95 1.44
C ARG A 570 -3.22 2.45 1.40
N PRO A 571 -2.27 1.57 1.81
CA PRO A 571 -2.51 0.12 1.80
C PRO A 571 -3.73 -0.27 2.64
N PHE A 572 -4.48 -1.28 2.20
CA PHE A 572 -5.59 -1.81 3.00
C PHE A 572 -5.06 -2.53 4.25
N ARG A 573 -5.83 -2.48 5.35
CA ARG A 573 -5.53 -3.28 6.55
C ARG A 573 -5.69 -4.76 6.21
N GLN A 574 -4.69 -5.56 6.58
CA GLN A 574 -4.70 -7.00 6.42
C GLN A 574 -5.18 -7.69 7.71
N GLY A 575 -5.40 -9.00 7.64
CA GLY A 575 -5.57 -9.89 8.78
C GLY A 575 -6.88 -10.65 8.77
N ASP A 576 -6.82 -11.90 9.24
CA ASP A 576 -7.93 -12.85 9.27
C ASP A 576 -8.71 -12.79 10.59
N VAL A 577 -9.70 -13.67 10.73
CA VAL A 577 -10.39 -13.91 12.01
C VAL A 577 -9.41 -14.39 13.08
N VAL A 578 -9.64 -13.96 14.33
CA VAL A 578 -8.80 -14.39 15.45
C VAL A 578 -8.96 -15.87 15.73
N LYS A 579 -7.86 -16.53 16.11
CA LYS A 579 -7.85 -17.92 16.55
C LYS A 579 -7.92 -17.98 18.06
N VAL A 580 -8.79 -18.85 18.59
CA VAL A 580 -8.86 -19.13 20.03
C VAL A 580 -7.78 -20.15 20.41
N MET A 581 -7.07 -19.88 21.50
CA MET A 581 -6.12 -20.81 22.08
C MET A 581 -6.72 -21.54 23.28
N GLY A 582 -6.49 -22.86 23.34
CA GLY A 582 -6.94 -23.69 24.45
C GLY A 582 -6.13 -23.47 25.73
N VAL A 583 -6.68 -23.97 26.83
CA VAL A 583 -5.99 -24.00 28.14
C VAL A 583 -4.81 -24.97 28.12
N THR A 584 -4.83 -25.98 27.24
CA THR A 584 -3.72 -26.90 27.01
C THR A 584 -2.47 -26.20 26.47
N GLU A 585 -2.64 -25.13 25.72
CA GLU A 585 -1.55 -24.31 25.16
C GLU A 585 -1.21 -23.14 26.09
N CYS A 586 -2.23 -22.49 26.66
CA CYS A 586 -2.04 -21.27 27.47
C CYS A 586 -1.77 -21.53 28.96
N GLY A 587 -2.11 -22.70 29.48
CA GLY A 587 -2.01 -23.08 30.90
C GLY A 587 -2.99 -22.39 31.86
N LYS A 588 -3.54 -21.22 31.50
CA LYS A 588 -4.56 -20.50 32.29
C LYS A 588 -5.70 -19.99 31.39
N PRO A 589 -6.98 -20.10 31.83
CA PRO A 589 -8.11 -19.49 31.13
C PRO A 589 -8.13 -17.95 31.32
N PRO A 590 -8.83 -17.20 30.44
CA PRO A 590 -8.94 -15.74 30.55
C PRO A 590 -9.48 -15.28 31.90
N ALA A 591 -10.52 -15.93 32.43
CA ALA A 591 -11.10 -15.59 33.74
C ALA A 591 -10.06 -15.54 34.87
N ALA A 592 -9.15 -16.51 34.94
CA ALA A 592 -8.10 -16.55 35.97
C ALA A 592 -7.06 -15.44 35.80
N LYS A 593 -6.73 -15.07 34.55
CA LYS A 593 -5.81 -13.96 34.25
C LYS A 593 -6.44 -12.62 34.63
N ILE A 594 -7.72 -12.44 34.35
CA ILE A 594 -8.49 -11.23 34.66
C ILE A 594 -8.67 -11.08 36.18
N GLU A 595 -8.93 -12.17 36.90
CA GLU A 595 -9.02 -12.14 38.37
C GLU A 595 -7.68 -11.72 39.00
N GLN A 596 -6.56 -12.27 38.51
CA GLN A 596 -5.22 -11.87 38.95
C GLN A 596 -4.97 -10.37 38.68
N LEU A 597 -5.32 -9.87 37.49
CA LEU A 597 -5.20 -8.45 37.15
C LEU A 597 -6.05 -7.57 38.08
N ARG A 598 -7.31 -7.95 38.35
CA ARG A 598 -8.20 -7.21 39.27
C ARG A 598 -7.63 -7.15 40.68
N GLY A 599 -7.01 -8.22 41.16
CA GLY A 599 -6.30 -8.22 42.46
C GLY A 599 -5.17 -7.20 42.51
N GLU A 600 -4.35 -7.12 41.46
CA GLU A 600 -3.25 -6.15 41.34
C GLU A 600 -3.74 -4.70 41.22
N LEU A 601 -4.88 -4.48 40.53
CA LEU A 601 -5.53 -3.16 40.46
C LEU A 601 -6.08 -2.74 41.83
N ALA A 602 -6.77 -3.64 42.52
CA ALA A 602 -7.33 -3.37 43.85
C ALA A 602 -6.23 -3.05 44.88
N ALA A 603 -5.09 -3.75 44.83
CA ALA A 603 -3.93 -3.46 45.67
C ALA A 603 -3.37 -2.04 45.45
N ARG A 604 -3.47 -1.51 44.23
CA ARG A 604 -3.10 -0.14 43.85
C ARG A 604 -4.24 0.87 44.01
N LYS A 605 -5.40 0.44 44.51
CA LYS A 605 -6.64 1.24 44.61
C LYS A 605 -7.16 1.74 43.25
N CYS A 606 -6.76 1.10 42.16
CA CYS A 606 -7.28 1.38 40.83
C CYS A 606 -8.59 0.64 40.60
N THR A 607 -9.55 1.30 39.94
CA THR A 607 -10.88 0.73 39.67
C THR A 607 -11.04 0.23 38.24
N ALA A 608 -10.13 0.62 37.35
CA ALA A 608 -10.09 0.15 35.98
C ALA A 608 -8.70 0.30 35.36
N THR A 609 -8.50 -0.34 34.21
CA THR A 609 -7.32 -0.20 33.35
C THR A 609 -7.71 -0.28 31.88
N VAL A 610 -6.93 0.38 31.02
CA VAL A 610 -6.99 0.20 29.56
C VAL A 610 -5.70 -0.47 29.12
N ILE A 611 -5.81 -1.66 28.54
CA ILE A 611 -4.70 -2.38 27.94
C ILE A 611 -4.67 -2.04 26.45
N SER A 612 -3.61 -1.34 26.03
CA SER A 612 -3.37 -0.93 24.64
C SER A 612 -2.36 -1.81 23.91
N ALA A 613 -1.43 -2.46 24.60
CA ALA A 613 -0.46 -3.36 23.97
C ALA A 613 -1.17 -4.60 23.41
N LEU A 614 -1.02 -4.85 22.11
CA LEU A 614 -1.80 -5.88 21.41
C LEU A 614 -1.51 -7.29 21.92
N ASP A 615 -0.25 -7.58 22.21
CA ASP A 615 0.21 -8.85 22.76
C ASP A 615 -0.36 -9.13 24.16
N GLU A 616 -0.53 -8.10 24.98
CA GLU A 616 -1.23 -8.21 26.26
C GLU A 616 -2.73 -8.51 26.08
N VAL A 617 -3.41 -7.85 25.15
CA VAL A 617 -4.83 -8.14 24.83
C VAL A 617 -4.98 -9.60 24.37
N MET A 618 -4.14 -10.02 23.43
CA MET A 618 -4.12 -11.40 22.91
C MET A 618 -3.85 -12.41 24.02
N TRP A 619 -2.90 -12.13 24.92
CA TRP A 619 -2.55 -13.01 26.04
C TRP A 619 -3.66 -13.09 27.08
N MET A 620 -4.27 -11.96 27.46
CA MET A 620 -5.32 -11.90 28.48
C MET A 620 -6.56 -12.72 28.06
N LEU A 621 -6.88 -12.69 26.76
CA LEU A 621 -8.09 -13.31 26.22
C LEU A 621 -7.85 -14.68 25.57
N ASN A 622 -6.61 -15.20 25.56
CA ASN A 622 -6.25 -16.45 24.86
C ASN A 622 -6.72 -16.46 23.40
N ILE A 623 -6.50 -15.37 22.68
CA ILE A 623 -6.78 -15.27 21.24
C ILE A 623 -5.52 -14.83 20.49
N ARG A 624 -5.45 -15.11 19.19
CA ARG A 624 -4.33 -14.73 18.31
C ARG A 624 -4.82 -14.19 16.98
N GLY A 625 -4.15 -13.15 16.52
CA GLY A 625 -4.45 -12.44 15.29
C GLY A 625 -3.42 -12.64 14.19
N ASN A 626 -3.53 -11.85 13.13
CA ASN A 626 -2.54 -11.78 12.05
C ASN A 626 -2.59 -10.42 11.32
N ASP A 627 -2.84 -9.33 12.04
CA ASP A 627 -2.87 -7.99 11.48
C ASP A 627 -1.46 -7.39 11.32
N LEU A 628 -0.50 -7.89 12.10
CA LEU A 628 0.90 -7.49 12.06
C LEU A 628 1.74 -8.58 11.39
N GLU A 629 2.65 -8.16 10.51
CA GLU A 629 3.63 -9.09 9.96
C GLU A 629 4.49 -9.67 11.09
N PHE A 630 4.69 -10.98 11.07
CA PHE A 630 5.53 -11.73 11.99
C PHE A 630 5.05 -11.86 13.46
N SER A 631 4.01 -11.12 13.84
CA SER A 631 3.44 -11.14 15.18
C SER A 631 1.96 -11.53 15.14
N PRO A 632 1.52 -12.59 15.85
CA PRO A 632 0.16 -13.11 15.79
C PRO A 632 -0.83 -12.25 16.60
N LEU A 633 -0.95 -10.98 16.23
CA LEU A 633 -1.63 -9.91 16.95
C LEU A 633 -2.71 -9.27 16.07
N THR A 634 -3.79 -8.76 16.68
CA THR A 634 -4.87 -8.05 15.98
C THR A 634 -5.21 -6.75 16.69
N TYR A 635 -5.45 -5.68 15.92
CA TYR A 635 -5.74 -4.35 16.45
C TYR A 635 -6.94 -4.38 17.39
N SER A 636 -6.67 -4.13 18.67
CA SER A 636 -7.67 -4.21 19.72
C SER A 636 -7.25 -3.49 20.98
N TYR A 637 -8.21 -3.11 21.80
CA TYR A 637 -7.99 -2.64 23.16
C TYR A 637 -8.84 -3.45 24.13
N LEU A 638 -8.36 -3.62 25.35
CA LEU A 638 -9.13 -4.26 26.42
C LEU A 638 -9.30 -3.29 27.58
N PHE A 639 -10.55 -2.93 27.87
CA PHE A 639 -10.92 -2.14 29.03
C PHE A 639 -11.43 -3.08 30.12
N VAL A 640 -10.75 -3.09 31.26
CA VAL A 640 -11.10 -3.95 32.40
C VAL A 640 -11.43 -3.08 33.59
N THR A 641 -12.65 -3.23 34.10
CA THR A 641 -13.06 -2.68 35.40
C THR A 641 -13.07 -3.80 36.44
N LEU A 642 -13.37 -3.47 37.70
CA LEU A 642 -13.52 -4.48 38.76
C LEU A 642 -14.66 -5.49 38.49
N THR A 643 -15.63 -5.15 37.64
CA THR A 643 -16.83 -5.99 37.39
C THR A 643 -17.00 -6.37 35.92
N GLU A 644 -16.66 -5.48 34.99
CA GLU A 644 -16.89 -5.65 33.55
C GLU A 644 -15.59 -5.76 32.75
N ILE A 645 -15.68 -6.38 31.57
CA ILE A 645 -14.59 -6.51 30.60
C ILE A 645 -15.14 -6.13 29.23
N HIS A 646 -14.50 -5.17 28.56
CA HIS A 646 -14.89 -4.70 27.23
C HIS A 646 -13.70 -4.82 26.26
N LEU A 647 -13.84 -5.66 25.24
CA LEU A 647 -12.90 -5.81 24.13
C LEU A 647 -13.33 -4.90 22.96
N PHE A 648 -12.48 -3.97 22.54
CA PHE A 648 -12.69 -3.16 21.36
C PHE A 648 -11.90 -3.75 20.20
N ILE A 649 -12.59 -4.34 19.22
CA ILE A 649 -11.99 -5.05 18.07
C ILE A 649 -12.89 -4.88 16.85
N ASP A 650 -12.34 -5.05 15.65
CA ASP A 650 -13.18 -5.09 14.45
C ASP A 650 -14.10 -6.33 14.50
N PRO A 651 -15.44 -6.18 14.42
CA PRO A 651 -16.36 -7.31 14.51
C PRO A 651 -16.12 -8.40 13.45
N GLU A 652 -15.58 -8.04 12.29
CA GLU A 652 -15.25 -9.00 11.23
C GLU A 652 -14.14 -9.97 11.63
N LYS A 653 -13.35 -9.63 12.67
CA LYS A 653 -12.29 -10.49 13.21
C LYS A 653 -12.82 -11.58 14.13
N LEU A 654 -14.09 -11.52 14.55
CA LEU A 654 -14.68 -12.45 15.51
C LEU A 654 -15.63 -13.41 14.82
N ASP A 655 -15.17 -14.64 14.57
CA ASP A 655 -16.04 -15.73 14.12
C ASP A 655 -16.92 -16.28 15.27
N ARG A 656 -17.79 -17.24 14.98
CA ARG A 656 -18.68 -17.84 16.00
C ARG A 656 -17.91 -18.49 17.15
N THR A 657 -16.73 -19.05 16.87
CA THR A 657 -15.89 -19.72 17.86
C THR A 657 -15.30 -18.70 18.84
N ALA A 658 -14.72 -17.62 18.31
CA ALA A 658 -14.18 -16.52 19.09
C ALA A 658 -15.27 -15.83 19.91
N GLN A 659 -16.44 -15.56 19.32
CA GLN A 659 -17.56 -14.98 20.05
C GLN A 659 -18.02 -15.86 21.22
N ALA A 660 -18.17 -17.17 20.99
CA ALA A 660 -18.55 -18.10 22.06
C ALA A 660 -17.50 -18.19 23.17
N HIS A 661 -16.21 -18.16 22.81
CA HIS A 661 -15.09 -18.13 23.75
C HIS A 661 -15.12 -16.87 24.63
N LEU A 662 -15.30 -15.70 24.03
CA LEU A 662 -15.39 -14.42 24.75
C LEU A 662 -16.63 -14.35 25.67
N MET A 663 -17.78 -14.83 25.20
CA MET A 663 -19.02 -14.87 25.99
C MET A 663 -18.90 -15.74 27.24
N LYS A 664 -18.15 -16.85 27.16
CA LYS A 664 -17.93 -17.76 28.29
C LYS A 664 -17.31 -17.07 29.50
N ASP A 665 -16.43 -16.09 29.26
CA ASP A 665 -15.73 -15.32 30.30
C ASP A 665 -16.34 -13.91 30.51
N ASN A 666 -17.58 -13.69 30.06
CA ASN A 666 -18.31 -12.42 30.15
C ASN A 666 -17.55 -11.22 29.53
N VAL A 667 -16.85 -11.45 28.42
CA VAL A 667 -16.16 -10.39 27.67
C VAL A 667 -17.11 -9.78 26.65
N ASN A 668 -17.49 -8.53 26.88
CA ASN A 668 -18.32 -7.77 25.95
C ASN A 668 -17.43 -7.24 24.82
N HIS A 669 -17.74 -7.56 23.56
CA HIS A 669 -17.00 -7.00 22.43
C HIS A 669 -17.74 -5.80 21.82
N ARG A 670 -16.99 -4.82 21.35
CA ARG A 670 -17.48 -3.59 20.71
C ARG A 670 -16.61 -3.24 19.50
N PRO A 671 -17.12 -2.47 18.52
CA PRO A 671 -16.31 -2.08 17.37
C PRO A 671 -15.08 -1.26 17.79
N TYR A 672 -13.91 -1.58 17.23
CA TYR A 672 -12.63 -0.91 17.54
C TYR A 672 -12.71 0.63 17.59
N ARG A 673 -13.45 1.23 16.65
CA ARG A 673 -13.57 2.68 16.52
C ARG A 673 -14.38 3.36 17.62
N THR A 674 -15.17 2.64 18.41
CA THR A 674 -16.02 3.24 19.47
C THR A 674 -15.30 3.46 20.77
N ILE A 675 -14.07 2.94 20.93
CA ILE A 675 -13.33 2.97 22.20
C ILE A 675 -13.33 4.33 22.89
N HIS A 676 -12.92 5.38 22.19
CA HIS A 676 -12.80 6.70 22.82
C HIS A 676 -14.15 7.25 23.25
N LEU A 677 -15.19 7.07 22.43
CA LEU A 677 -16.55 7.48 22.80
C LEU A 677 -17.05 6.71 24.03
N ASP A 678 -16.85 5.40 24.06
CA ASP A 678 -17.33 4.53 25.13
C ASP A 678 -16.58 4.80 26.44
N LEU A 679 -15.26 4.96 26.39
CA LEU A 679 -14.44 5.32 27.55
C LEU A 679 -14.78 6.73 28.06
N SER A 680 -14.97 7.71 27.16
CA SER A 680 -15.37 9.07 27.54
C SER A 680 -16.75 9.07 28.21
N THR A 681 -17.70 8.33 27.65
CA THR A 681 -19.05 8.20 28.23
C THR A 681 -19.00 7.51 29.59
N TRP A 682 -18.22 6.43 29.71
CA TRP A 682 -18.03 5.75 30.98
C TRP A 682 -17.42 6.69 32.03
N TRP A 683 -16.40 7.47 31.65
CA TRP A 683 -15.72 8.41 32.54
C TRP A 683 -16.62 9.55 33.01
N GLU A 684 -17.41 10.15 32.10
CA GLU A 684 -18.36 11.21 32.48
C GLU A 684 -19.46 10.69 33.41
N ASN A 685 -19.94 9.45 33.22
CA ASN A 685 -20.88 8.83 34.14
C ASN A 685 -20.27 8.65 35.55
N GLN A 686 -18.99 8.27 35.63
CA GLN A 686 -18.30 8.14 36.92
C GLN A 686 -18.16 9.49 37.65
N LYS A 687 -17.81 10.56 36.91
CA LYS A 687 -17.76 11.92 37.47
C LYS A 687 -19.13 12.35 38.00
N GLN A 688 -20.19 12.11 37.25
CA GLN A 688 -21.56 12.45 37.68
C GLN A 688 -22.00 11.67 38.92
N ALA A 689 -21.51 10.45 39.10
CA ALA A 689 -21.77 9.64 40.29
C ALA A 689 -20.98 10.10 41.54
N ASN A 690 -20.12 11.13 41.44
CA ASN A 690 -19.21 11.59 42.50
C ASN A 690 -18.35 10.45 43.10
N GLN A 691 -18.02 9.46 42.28
CA GLN A 691 -17.15 8.36 42.69
C GLN A 691 -15.71 8.72 42.36
N SER A 692 -14.82 8.57 43.34
CA SER A 692 -13.37 8.75 43.11
C SER A 692 -12.83 7.50 42.43
N HIS A 693 -12.40 7.64 41.18
CA HIS A 693 -11.80 6.56 40.40
C HIS A 693 -10.34 6.88 40.10
N LEU A 694 -9.49 5.87 40.29
CA LEU A 694 -8.11 5.88 39.84
C LEU A 694 -7.96 4.86 38.72
N ILE A 695 -7.46 5.29 37.58
CA ILE A 695 -7.31 4.48 36.38
C ILE A 695 -5.84 4.09 36.23
N PHE A 696 -5.57 2.79 36.17
CA PHE A 696 -4.23 2.30 35.88
C PHE A 696 -3.97 2.41 34.38
N LEU A 697 -2.85 3.02 34.01
CA LEU A 697 -2.37 3.12 32.63
C LEU A 697 -0.89 2.73 32.58
N THR A 698 -0.39 2.48 31.38
CA THR A 698 1.02 2.13 31.14
C THR A 698 1.77 3.31 30.49
N PRO A 699 3.12 3.36 30.56
CA PRO A 699 3.91 4.37 29.85
C PRO A 699 3.59 4.47 28.36
N ASP A 700 3.25 3.34 27.73
CA ASP A 700 2.94 3.21 26.30
C ASP A 700 1.48 3.55 25.94
N THR A 701 0.64 3.89 26.94
CA THR A 701 -0.73 4.31 26.68
C THR A 701 -0.72 5.60 25.86
N SER A 702 -1.44 5.64 24.74
CA SER A 702 -1.51 6.81 23.87
C SER A 702 -2.15 8.02 24.58
N CYS A 703 -1.73 9.22 24.19
CA CYS A 703 -2.27 10.48 24.67
C CYS A 703 -3.77 10.57 24.44
N TRP A 704 -4.28 9.99 23.35
CA TRP A 704 -5.71 9.93 23.01
C TRP A 704 -6.54 9.22 24.07
N ILE A 705 -6.02 8.15 24.67
CA ILE A 705 -6.70 7.42 25.75
C ILE A 705 -6.45 8.10 27.10
N GLY A 706 -5.18 8.41 27.43
CA GLY A 706 -4.83 8.97 28.74
C GLY A 706 -5.49 10.32 29.03
N SER A 707 -5.68 11.15 28.00
CA SER A 707 -6.31 12.47 28.14
C SER A 707 -7.80 12.41 28.50
N ILE A 708 -8.48 11.28 28.31
CA ILE A 708 -9.88 11.10 28.72
C ILE A 708 -10.00 11.26 30.24
N PHE A 709 -9.09 10.60 30.98
CA PHE A 709 -9.15 10.52 32.43
C PHE A 709 -8.51 11.73 33.13
N GLY A 710 -7.44 12.26 32.55
CA GLY A 710 -6.67 13.38 33.10
C GLY A 710 -5.68 12.94 34.18
N GLU A 711 -4.62 13.73 34.36
CA GLU A 711 -3.45 13.36 35.17
C GLU A 711 -3.81 13.01 36.62
N ASP A 712 -4.68 13.79 37.26
CA ASP A 712 -5.07 13.63 38.67
C ASP A 712 -5.83 12.32 38.96
N HIS A 713 -6.30 11.61 37.93
CA HIS A 713 -7.09 10.39 38.04
C HIS A 713 -6.40 9.17 37.42
N THR A 714 -5.13 9.31 37.05
CA THR A 714 -4.35 8.24 36.42
C THR A 714 -3.16 7.84 37.27
N LEU A 715 -2.96 6.53 37.43
CA LEU A 715 -1.72 5.95 37.93
C LEU A 715 -0.99 5.32 36.74
N ILE A 716 0.17 5.88 36.39
CA ILE A 716 1.00 5.37 35.28
C ILE A 716 2.15 4.55 35.86
N GLU A 717 2.14 3.24 35.62
CA GLU A 717 3.19 2.30 36.04
C GLU A 717 3.46 1.27 34.93
N GLU A 718 4.60 0.58 35.03
CA GLU A 718 4.91 -0.56 34.17
C GLU A 718 3.80 -1.61 34.15
N SER A 719 3.54 -2.18 32.98
CA SER A 719 2.38 -3.06 32.77
C SER A 719 2.39 -4.27 33.70
N ILE A 720 1.28 -4.44 34.44
CA ILE A 720 1.02 -5.62 35.27
C ILE A 720 0.95 -6.87 34.39
N VAL A 721 0.29 -6.78 33.23
CA VAL A 721 0.11 -7.93 32.33
C VAL A 721 1.45 -8.34 31.72
N GLN A 722 2.29 -7.38 31.32
CA GLN A 722 3.64 -7.65 30.83
C GLN A 722 4.47 -8.41 31.86
N LYS A 723 4.47 -7.98 33.13
CA LYS A 723 5.19 -8.65 34.21
C LYS A 723 4.71 -10.09 34.42
N ILE A 724 3.39 -10.30 34.41
CA ILE A 724 2.82 -11.64 34.61
C ILE A 724 3.12 -12.56 33.41
N LYS A 725 2.95 -12.08 32.17
CA LYS A 725 3.15 -12.91 30.96
C LYS A 725 4.62 -13.20 30.66
N ALA A 726 5.54 -12.35 31.13
CA ALA A 726 6.97 -12.60 31.02
C ALA A 726 7.35 -13.93 31.69
N MET A 727 6.75 -14.24 32.85
CA MET A 727 6.90 -15.51 33.56
C MET A 727 5.98 -16.59 32.98
N LYS A 728 6.55 -17.46 32.15
CA LYS A 728 5.83 -18.54 31.47
C LYS A 728 5.38 -19.59 32.49
N ASN A 729 4.11 -20.00 32.41
CA ASN A 729 3.65 -21.14 33.19
C ASN A 729 4.14 -22.47 32.60
N LYS A 730 3.84 -23.59 33.27
CA LYS A 730 4.32 -24.92 32.85
C LYS A 730 3.93 -25.29 31.42
N MET A 731 2.71 -24.97 30.98
CA MET A 731 2.24 -25.29 29.62
C MET A 731 2.92 -24.41 28.59
N GLU A 732 2.98 -23.10 28.85
CA GLU A 732 3.68 -22.13 27.98
C GLU A 732 5.16 -22.51 27.83
N MET A 733 5.87 -22.81 28.94
CA MET A 733 7.27 -23.21 28.89
C MET A 733 7.48 -24.55 28.17
N SER A 734 6.55 -25.50 28.32
CA SER A 734 6.59 -26.75 27.55
C SER A 734 6.43 -26.51 26.05
N GLY A 735 5.55 -25.59 25.67
CA GLY A 735 5.38 -25.16 24.29
C GLY A 735 6.61 -24.46 23.73
N MET A 736 7.23 -23.56 24.52
CA MET A 736 8.49 -22.90 24.15
C MET A 736 9.62 -23.91 23.92
N LYS A 737 9.72 -24.96 24.75
CA LYS A 737 10.69 -26.05 24.56
C LYS A 737 10.45 -26.80 23.25
N ASP A 738 9.22 -27.23 22.99
CA ASP A 738 8.87 -27.98 21.77
C ASP A 738 9.10 -27.15 20.50
N SER A 739 8.65 -25.90 20.49
CA SER A 739 8.81 -24.98 19.34
C SER A 739 10.28 -24.67 19.06
N ASN A 740 11.09 -24.33 20.08
CA ASN A 740 12.53 -24.08 19.91
C ASN A 740 13.28 -25.33 19.46
N LEU A 741 12.87 -26.52 19.91
CA LEU A 741 13.46 -27.79 19.46
C LEU A 741 13.14 -28.07 17.98
N LYS A 742 11.89 -27.87 17.55
CA LYS A 742 11.48 -27.98 16.13
C LYS A 742 12.20 -26.97 15.24
N HIS A 743 12.33 -25.72 15.69
CA HIS A 743 13.08 -24.69 14.98
C HIS A 743 14.56 -25.04 14.88
N SER A 744 15.14 -25.61 15.94
CA SER A 744 16.53 -26.09 15.95
C SER A 744 16.75 -27.23 14.93
N VAL A 745 15.82 -28.18 14.84
CA VAL A 745 15.86 -29.25 13.82
C VAL A 745 15.84 -28.66 12.42
N ALA A 746 14.95 -27.70 12.15
CA ALA A 746 14.86 -27.05 10.84
C ALA A 746 16.15 -26.33 10.44
N ILE A 747 16.79 -25.62 11.38
CA ILE A 747 18.08 -24.97 11.12
C ILE A 747 19.19 -26.01 10.91
N VAL A 748 19.24 -27.09 11.70
CA VAL A 748 20.22 -28.17 11.51
C VAL A 748 20.08 -28.84 10.14
N GLU A 749 18.85 -29.14 9.71
CA GLU A 749 18.59 -29.68 8.37
C GLU A 749 18.99 -28.70 7.26
N PHE A 750 18.77 -27.40 7.46
CA PHE A 750 19.21 -26.34 6.55
C PHE A 750 20.75 -26.24 6.49
N LEU A 751 21.45 -26.27 7.62
CA LEU A 751 22.91 -26.22 7.68
C LEU A 751 23.56 -27.42 6.98
N HIS A 752 22.99 -28.62 7.16
CA HIS A 752 23.39 -29.79 6.38
C HIS A 752 23.12 -29.59 4.88
N TRP A 753 21.92 -29.11 4.51
CA TRP A 753 21.54 -28.91 3.12
C TRP A 753 22.45 -27.91 2.39
N ILE A 754 22.79 -26.77 3.01
CA ILE A 754 23.65 -25.76 2.38
C ILE A 754 25.08 -26.30 2.19
N ASP A 755 25.58 -27.12 3.13
CA ASP A 755 26.87 -27.79 3.00
C ASP A 755 26.91 -28.75 1.79
N GLU A 756 25.84 -29.51 1.56
CA GLU A 756 25.74 -30.43 0.43
C GLU A 756 25.59 -29.71 -0.91
N GLU A 757 24.74 -28.68 -0.99
CA GLU A 757 24.55 -27.92 -2.23
C GLU A 757 25.83 -27.18 -2.64
N ARG A 758 26.62 -26.73 -1.65
CA ARG A 758 27.95 -26.16 -1.88
C ARG A 758 28.92 -27.18 -2.43
N LYS A 759 29.01 -28.38 -1.86
CA LYS A 759 29.86 -29.46 -2.38
C LYS A 759 29.48 -29.83 -3.82
N GLY A 760 28.19 -29.72 -4.15
CA GLY A 760 27.67 -29.86 -5.52
C GLY A 760 27.96 -28.69 -6.47
N GLY A 761 28.61 -27.63 -6.01
CA GLY A 761 28.98 -26.46 -6.83
C GLY A 761 27.83 -25.54 -7.21
N LYS A 762 26.66 -25.68 -6.57
CA LYS A 762 25.50 -24.81 -6.81
C LYS A 762 25.73 -23.43 -6.22
N ARG A 763 24.95 -22.45 -6.68
CA ARG A 763 24.97 -21.08 -6.18
C ARG A 763 23.55 -20.60 -5.94
N TYR A 764 23.38 -19.84 -4.86
CA TYR A 764 22.12 -19.26 -4.45
C TYR A 764 22.29 -17.76 -4.20
N THR A 765 21.19 -17.03 -4.22
CA THR A 765 21.12 -15.66 -3.72
C THR A 765 20.76 -15.68 -2.24
N GLU A 766 21.01 -14.57 -1.53
CA GLU A 766 20.63 -14.43 -0.13
C GLU A 766 19.12 -14.64 0.08
N VAL A 767 18.31 -14.12 -0.85
CA VAL A 767 16.85 -14.29 -0.86
C VAL A 767 16.47 -15.77 -0.97
N GLN A 768 17.08 -16.51 -1.90
CA GLN A 768 16.78 -17.94 -2.07
C GLN A 768 17.19 -18.78 -0.85
N LEU A 769 18.29 -18.43 -0.18
CA LEU A 769 18.69 -19.12 1.04
C LEU A 769 17.74 -18.80 2.20
N ALA A 770 17.28 -17.54 2.31
CA ALA A 770 16.26 -17.14 3.28
C ALA A 770 14.92 -17.87 3.03
N GLU A 771 14.45 -17.96 1.78
CA GLU A 771 13.28 -18.76 1.40
C GLU A 771 13.47 -20.24 1.75
N LYS A 772 14.68 -20.78 1.55
CA LYS A 772 14.95 -22.18 1.83
C LYS A 772 14.84 -22.53 3.31
N ILE A 773 15.35 -21.70 4.22
CA ILE A 773 15.17 -21.95 5.66
C ILE A 773 13.69 -21.84 6.08
N GLU A 774 12.91 -20.98 5.42
CA GLU A 774 11.45 -20.95 5.62
C GLU A 774 10.77 -22.27 5.22
N GLU A 775 11.19 -22.89 4.10
CA GLU A 775 10.68 -24.21 3.70
C GLU A 775 10.98 -25.28 4.75
N PHE A 776 12.18 -25.30 5.32
CA PHE A 776 12.53 -26.23 6.39
C PHE A 776 11.66 -26.01 7.64
N LYS A 777 11.43 -24.76 8.06
CA LYS A 777 10.54 -24.45 9.20
C LYS A 777 9.09 -24.85 8.92
N ALA A 778 8.58 -24.57 7.72
CA ALA A 778 7.22 -24.87 7.31
C ALA A 778 6.89 -26.37 7.28
N SER A 779 7.90 -27.24 7.27
CA SER A 779 7.71 -28.70 7.41
C SER A 779 7.22 -29.13 8.81
N SER A 780 7.28 -28.25 9.81
CA SER A 780 6.85 -28.53 11.19
C SER A 780 5.34 -28.32 11.38
N GLU A 781 4.65 -29.31 11.95
CA GLU A 781 3.18 -29.34 12.11
C GLU A 781 2.56 -28.12 12.81
N ASN A 782 3.29 -27.48 13.74
CA ASN A 782 2.80 -26.33 14.50
C ASN A 782 3.26 -24.98 13.95
N TYR A 783 3.99 -24.94 12.83
CA TYR A 783 4.52 -23.70 12.27
C TYR A 783 3.39 -22.84 11.70
N VAL A 784 3.33 -21.58 12.14
CA VAL A 784 2.32 -20.60 11.71
C VAL A 784 2.92 -19.62 10.71
N GLY A 785 4.20 -19.29 10.87
CA GLY A 785 4.89 -18.33 10.01
C GLY A 785 6.18 -17.81 10.65
N MET A 786 6.80 -16.87 9.98
CA MET A 786 8.00 -16.19 10.45
C MET A 786 7.73 -15.42 11.76
N GLY A 787 8.65 -15.47 12.73
CA GLY A 787 8.60 -14.64 13.95
C GLY A 787 9.28 -13.29 13.81
N LEU A 788 10.15 -13.17 12.80
CA LEU A 788 10.73 -11.95 12.28
C LEU A 788 11.13 -12.22 10.83
N GLN A 789 11.43 -11.17 10.09
CA GLN A 789 12.02 -11.31 8.76
C GLN A 789 13.37 -12.05 8.87
N THR A 790 13.46 -13.24 8.30
CA THR A 790 14.72 -14.01 8.29
C THR A 790 15.81 -13.19 7.62
N MET A 791 16.88 -12.91 8.36
CA MET A 791 18.05 -12.21 7.86
C MET A 791 19.11 -13.23 7.49
N LEU A 792 19.41 -13.30 6.20
CA LEU A 792 20.52 -14.08 5.68
C LEU A 792 21.42 -13.16 4.85
N SER A 793 22.60 -12.89 5.37
CA SER A 793 23.56 -11.95 4.77
C SER A 793 24.88 -12.64 4.56
N SER A 794 25.43 -12.54 3.35
CA SER A 794 26.66 -13.21 2.97
C SER A 794 27.86 -12.26 2.98
N ALA A 795 29.02 -12.76 3.38
CA ALA A 795 30.30 -12.05 3.38
C ALA A 795 30.19 -10.60 3.95
N GLU A 796 30.60 -9.59 3.18
CA GLU A 796 30.59 -8.17 3.57
C GLU A 796 29.19 -7.63 3.93
N ASN A 797 28.12 -8.19 3.36
CA ASN A 797 26.76 -7.77 3.67
C ASN A 797 26.40 -8.05 5.13
N SER A 798 27.01 -9.08 5.73
CA SER A 798 26.81 -9.40 7.16
C SER A 798 27.30 -8.29 8.10
N SER A 799 28.18 -7.40 7.64
CA SER A 799 28.66 -6.25 8.45
C SER A 799 27.59 -5.20 8.73
N ASN A 800 26.44 -5.26 8.06
CA ASN A 800 25.31 -4.39 8.30
C ASN A 800 24.17 -5.18 8.98
N PRO A 801 23.85 -4.92 10.27
CA PRO A 801 22.74 -5.59 10.96
C PRO A 801 21.39 -5.39 10.27
N ASN A 802 21.27 -4.32 9.47
CA ASN A 802 20.05 -3.94 8.77
C ASN A 802 20.15 -4.21 7.26
N HIS A 803 20.91 -5.22 6.86
CA HIS A 803 21.02 -5.61 5.45
C HIS A 803 19.70 -6.19 4.93
N VAL A 804 19.28 -5.73 3.76
CA VAL A 804 18.12 -6.28 3.05
C VAL A 804 18.62 -7.02 1.82
N ALA A 805 18.40 -8.33 1.81
CA ALA A 805 18.77 -9.20 0.71
C ALA A 805 18.11 -8.75 -0.61
N VAL A 806 18.88 -8.70 -1.69
CA VAL A 806 18.39 -8.38 -3.04
C VAL A 806 18.53 -9.58 -3.96
N SER A 807 17.47 -9.87 -4.73
CA SER A 807 17.39 -11.07 -5.58
C SER A 807 18.43 -11.13 -6.71
N SER A 808 19.08 -10.02 -7.03
CA SER A 808 20.14 -9.96 -8.04
C SER A 808 21.52 -10.35 -7.53
N HIS A 809 21.73 -10.43 -6.20
CA HIS A 809 23.04 -10.73 -5.63
C HIS A 809 23.19 -12.23 -5.38
N THR A 810 23.98 -12.90 -6.23
CA THR A 810 24.38 -14.29 -6.00
C THR A 810 25.45 -14.34 -4.92
N VAL A 811 25.26 -15.20 -3.93
CA VAL A 811 26.23 -15.46 -2.87
C VAL A 811 27.49 -16.08 -3.48
N GLY A 812 28.59 -15.34 -3.44
CA GLY A 812 29.88 -15.81 -3.94
C GLY A 812 30.46 -16.96 -3.12
N HIS A 813 30.22 -16.93 -1.80
CA HIS A 813 30.73 -17.90 -0.83
C HIS A 813 29.61 -18.36 0.12
N MET A 814 28.97 -19.49 -0.17
CA MET A 814 27.84 -20.00 0.63
C MET A 814 28.24 -20.49 2.03
N GLN A 815 29.55 -20.48 2.36
CA GLN A 815 30.07 -20.76 3.69
C GLN A 815 30.34 -19.51 4.53
N GLN A 816 30.16 -18.30 3.98
CA GLN A 816 30.35 -17.05 4.70
C GLN A 816 29.00 -16.37 4.86
N PHE A 817 28.24 -16.75 5.89
CA PHE A 817 26.94 -16.16 6.12
C PHE A 817 26.62 -15.96 7.59
N PHE A 818 25.84 -14.90 7.81
CA PHE A 818 25.07 -14.64 9.00
C PHE A 818 23.63 -15.10 8.75
N LEU A 819 23.05 -15.84 9.69
CA LEU A 819 21.65 -16.24 9.69
C LEU A 819 21.02 -15.85 11.02
N GLN A 820 20.04 -14.96 11.00
CA GLN A 820 19.07 -14.78 12.08
C GLN A 820 17.70 -15.24 11.58
N SER A 821 17.11 -16.20 12.27
CA SER A 821 15.79 -16.73 11.93
C SER A 821 14.93 -16.84 13.16
N GLY A 822 13.66 -16.48 13.04
CA GLY A 822 12.65 -16.72 14.05
C GLY A 822 11.41 -17.39 13.48
N GLY A 823 10.64 -18.05 14.34
CA GLY A 823 9.43 -18.77 13.97
C GLY A 823 8.29 -18.53 14.96
N GLN A 824 7.08 -18.39 14.43
CA GLN A 824 5.84 -18.49 15.19
C GLN A 824 5.32 -19.90 15.07
N TYR A 825 5.11 -20.53 16.21
CA TYR A 825 4.43 -21.80 16.34
C TYR A 825 3.19 -21.61 17.20
N ASN A 826 2.14 -22.42 17.00
CA ASN A 826 0.91 -22.33 17.80
C ASN A 826 1.16 -22.41 19.32
N ASN A 827 2.29 -22.98 19.72
CA ASN A 827 2.72 -23.20 21.11
C ASN A 827 4.01 -22.47 21.49
N GLY A 828 4.47 -21.47 20.73
CA GLY A 828 5.65 -20.71 21.13
C GLY A 828 6.24 -19.85 20.03
N SER A 829 7.11 -18.92 20.41
CA SER A 829 7.90 -18.12 19.48
C SER A 829 9.38 -18.46 19.65
N THR A 830 10.14 -18.42 18.56
CA THR A 830 11.54 -18.85 18.53
C THR A 830 12.42 -17.81 17.86
N LEU A 831 13.69 -17.81 18.25
CA LEU A 831 14.74 -16.97 17.69
C LEU A 831 16.08 -17.72 17.82
N ALA A 832 16.85 -17.73 16.75
CA ALA A 832 18.21 -18.26 16.76
C ALA A 832 19.06 -17.54 15.75
N THR A 833 20.33 -17.32 16.12
CA THR A 833 21.31 -16.69 15.23
C THR A 833 22.57 -17.53 15.15
N ARG A 834 23.07 -17.77 13.92
CA ARG A 834 24.35 -18.43 13.67
C ARG A 834 25.14 -17.65 12.64
N THR A 835 26.44 -17.55 12.90
CA THR A 835 27.41 -17.11 11.91
C THR A 835 28.24 -18.33 11.51
N VAL A 836 28.31 -18.59 10.22
CA VAL A 836 29.12 -19.66 9.61
C VAL A 836 30.11 -19.00 8.67
N TRP A 837 31.37 -19.45 8.73
CA TRP A 837 32.45 -18.94 7.89
C TRP A 837 33.31 -20.06 7.31
N ASP A 838 34.20 -19.74 6.37
CA ASP A 838 35.17 -20.71 5.85
C ASP A 838 36.11 -21.22 6.96
N PRO A 839 36.57 -22.49 6.91
CA PRO A 839 37.55 -23.00 7.87
C PRO A 839 38.92 -22.29 7.84
N GLU A 840 39.26 -21.66 6.72
CA GLU A 840 40.51 -20.90 6.53
C GLU A 840 40.26 -19.38 6.67
N ALA A 841 39.45 -18.97 7.66
CA ALA A 841 39.18 -17.57 7.91
C ALA A 841 40.44 -16.78 8.28
N SER A 842 40.39 -15.46 8.12
CA SER A 842 41.47 -14.58 8.59
C SER A 842 41.64 -14.68 10.10
N GLU A 843 42.87 -14.51 10.60
CA GLU A 843 43.15 -14.49 12.04
C GLU A 843 42.29 -13.47 12.79
N THR A 844 42.03 -12.32 12.16
CA THR A 844 41.16 -11.26 12.71
C THR A 844 39.72 -11.75 12.86
N PHE A 845 39.16 -12.40 11.83
CA PHE A 845 37.81 -12.96 11.90
C PHE A 845 37.71 -14.03 13.00
N SER A 846 38.66 -14.97 13.08
CA SER A 846 38.64 -16.02 14.10
C SER A 846 38.73 -15.46 15.52
N LYS A 847 39.53 -14.40 15.74
CA LYS A 847 39.57 -13.68 17.03
C LYS A 847 38.23 -13.02 17.36
N ASP A 848 37.64 -12.32 16.39
CA ASP A 848 36.35 -11.65 16.59
C ASP A 848 35.22 -12.68 16.82
N TYR A 849 35.24 -13.80 16.10
CA TYR A 849 34.31 -14.92 16.29
C TYR A 849 34.40 -15.52 17.69
N THR A 850 35.64 -15.78 18.12
CA THR A 850 35.92 -16.31 19.46
C THR A 850 35.48 -15.32 20.53
N ARG A 851 35.67 -14.01 20.31
CA ARG A 851 35.20 -12.96 21.24
C ARG A 851 33.69 -12.93 21.39
N VAL A 852 32.93 -12.99 20.28
CA VAL A 852 31.46 -13.07 20.32
C VAL A 852 31.01 -14.34 21.04
N LEU A 853 31.65 -15.47 20.78
CA LEU A 853 31.39 -16.72 21.50
C LEU A 853 31.66 -16.60 22.99
N LYS A 854 32.78 -16.00 23.41
CA LYS A 854 33.08 -15.74 24.83
C LYS A 854 32.01 -14.87 25.49
N ALA A 855 31.58 -13.80 24.83
CA ALA A 855 30.50 -12.95 25.35
C ALA A 855 29.20 -13.75 25.55
N HIS A 856 28.86 -14.62 24.59
CA HIS A 856 27.69 -15.49 24.67
C HIS A 856 27.80 -16.48 25.84
N ILE A 857 28.93 -17.19 25.95
CA ILE A 857 29.19 -18.17 27.01
C ILE A 857 29.20 -17.50 28.38
N CYS A 858 29.87 -16.35 28.51
CA CYS A 858 29.97 -15.61 29.76
C CYS A 858 28.58 -15.36 30.35
N LEU A 859 27.66 -14.83 29.55
CA LEU A 859 26.30 -14.58 29.98
C LEU A 859 25.51 -15.89 30.18
N ALA A 860 25.54 -16.82 29.23
CA ALA A 860 24.78 -18.07 29.28
C ALA A 860 25.22 -19.03 30.41
N ASN A 861 26.45 -18.92 30.90
CA ASN A 861 26.99 -19.72 31.99
C ASN A 861 26.91 -19.01 33.36
N THR A 862 26.39 -17.78 33.41
CA THR A 862 26.31 -17.00 34.65
C THR A 862 25.25 -17.56 35.59
N ARG A 863 25.62 -17.74 36.85
CA ARG A 863 24.70 -17.91 37.98
C ARG A 863 24.59 -16.58 38.72
N PHE A 864 23.37 -16.13 38.93
CA PHE A 864 23.11 -14.82 39.54
C PHE A 864 22.03 -14.90 40.61
N PRO A 865 21.97 -13.94 41.56
CA PRO A 865 20.94 -13.93 42.59
C PRO A 865 19.53 -13.96 42.00
N GLY A 866 18.65 -14.81 42.54
CA GLY A 866 17.28 -14.95 42.06
C GLY A 866 16.34 -13.80 42.42
N SER A 867 16.85 -12.69 42.97
CA SER A 867 16.05 -11.51 43.29
C SER A 867 16.83 -10.23 42.95
N ASN A 868 16.10 -9.21 42.48
CA ASN A 868 16.58 -7.84 42.26
C ASN A 868 17.74 -7.70 41.24
N ILE A 869 17.83 -8.59 40.26
CA ILE A 869 18.69 -8.42 39.08
C ILE A 869 17.85 -7.95 37.90
N VAL A 870 18.32 -6.89 37.25
CA VAL A 870 17.76 -6.35 36.01
C VAL A 870 18.65 -6.72 34.83
N GLY A 871 18.07 -6.87 33.64
CA GLY A 871 18.79 -7.29 32.42
C GLY A 871 20.05 -6.47 32.13
N SER A 872 20.01 -5.15 32.35
CA SER A 872 21.16 -4.25 32.13
C SER A 872 22.39 -4.56 32.97
N ARG A 873 22.22 -5.21 34.14
CA ARG A 873 23.37 -5.66 34.94
C ARG A 873 24.03 -6.90 34.35
N LEU A 874 23.27 -7.73 33.63
CA LEU A 874 23.78 -8.91 32.95
C LEU A 874 24.39 -8.55 31.60
N ASP A 875 23.86 -7.53 30.90
CA ASP A 875 24.41 -6.98 29.66
C ASP A 875 25.90 -6.62 29.78
N VAL A 876 26.28 -6.04 30.92
CA VAL A 876 27.66 -5.68 31.26
C VAL A 876 28.62 -6.88 31.16
N LEU A 877 28.18 -8.09 31.53
CA LEU A 877 29.04 -9.29 31.50
C LEU A 877 29.44 -9.66 30.08
N ALA A 878 28.49 -9.60 29.15
CA ALA A 878 28.76 -9.83 27.73
C ALA A 878 29.59 -8.69 27.12
N LYS A 879 29.34 -7.43 27.51
CA LYS A 879 30.07 -6.26 27.00
C LYS A 879 31.51 -6.17 27.52
N GLU A 880 31.78 -6.58 28.75
CA GLU A 880 33.14 -6.59 29.33
C GLU A 880 34.15 -7.34 28.45
N VAL A 881 33.70 -8.43 27.81
CA VAL A 881 34.52 -9.21 26.87
C VAL A 881 35.02 -8.37 25.70
N PHE A 882 34.20 -7.43 25.20
CA PHE A 882 34.57 -6.51 24.13
C PHE A 882 35.41 -5.33 24.64
N TRP A 883 35.08 -4.78 25.80
CA TRP A 883 35.78 -3.63 26.38
C TRP A 883 37.24 -3.90 26.71
N LYS A 884 37.60 -5.14 27.03
CA LYS A 884 39.01 -5.55 27.24
C LYS A 884 39.91 -5.25 26.04
N ASP A 885 39.33 -5.23 24.84
CA ASP A 885 40.02 -4.90 23.60
C ASP A 885 39.67 -3.50 23.06
N GLY A 886 39.00 -2.66 23.89
CA GLY A 886 38.59 -1.31 23.50
C GLY A 886 37.44 -1.25 22.48
N ILE A 887 36.65 -2.32 22.38
CA ILE A 887 35.52 -2.42 21.45
C ILE A 887 34.21 -2.11 22.19
N GLU A 888 33.41 -1.19 21.67
CA GLU A 888 32.08 -0.86 22.19
C GLU A 888 30.98 -1.49 21.30
N PRO A 889 30.39 -2.63 21.69
CA PRO A 889 29.28 -3.24 20.95
C PRO A 889 28.00 -2.43 21.17
N LYS A 890 27.28 -2.11 20.07
CA LYS A 890 26.10 -1.24 20.12
C LYS A 890 24.77 -1.97 20.33
N ASN A 891 24.72 -3.25 19.96
CA ASN A 891 23.46 -4.01 19.98
C ASN A 891 23.12 -4.49 21.40
N GLU A 892 21.84 -4.77 21.61
CA GLU A 892 21.35 -5.40 22.84
C GLU A 892 21.84 -6.85 22.94
N THR A 893 22.32 -7.27 24.12
CA THR A 893 22.81 -8.65 24.28
C THR A 893 21.70 -9.66 24.58
N GLY A 894 20.52 -9.20 24.99
CA GLY A 894 19.38 -10.09 25.19
C GLY A 894 18.05 -9.39 25.45
N HIS A 895 16.97 -10.13 25.18
CA HIS A 895 15.59 -9.68 25.39
C HIS A 895 14.69 -10.88 25.71
N GLY A 896 13.50 -10.62 26.27
CA GLY A 896 12.47 -11.64 26.46
C GLY A 896 11.85 -12.13 25.14
N VAL A 897 11.28 -13.33 25.16
CA VAL A 897 10.56 -13.92 24.01
C VAL A 897 9.15 -14.36 24.44
N GLY A 898 8.15 -13.90 23.71
CA GLY A 898 6.74 -14.19 23.97
C GLY A 898 6.33 -15.63 23.61
N HIS A 899 5.24 -16.12 24.20
CA HIS A 899 4.67 -17.42 23.86
C HIS A 899 3.60 -17.29 22.77
N HIS A 900 4.01 -17.55 21.52
CA HIS A 900 3.20 -17.32 20.32
C HIS A 900 2.70 -15.87 20.28
N LEU A 901 3.61 -14.92 20.52
CA LEU A 901 3.37 -13.46 20.59
C LEU A 901 4.56 -12.75 19.95
N ASN A 902 4.96 -11.57 20.42
CA ASN A 902 6.15 -10.89 19.94
C ASN A 902 7.43 -11.71 20.25
N VAL A 903 8.35 -11.78 19.28
CA VAL A 903 9.67 -12.39 19.49
C VAL A 903 10.54 -11.52 20.40
N ARG A 904 10.36 -10.19 20.36
CA ARG A 904 10.91 -9.25 21.32
C ARG A 904 9.85 -8.87 22.35
N GLU A 905 10.08 -9.26 23.59
CA GLU A 905 9.22 -9.02 24.74
C GLU A 905 10.09 -8.59 25.93
N MET A 906 9.51 -7.91 26.92
CA MET A 906 10.23 -7.64 28.17
C MET A 906 10.59 -8.95 28.91
N PRO A 907 11.70 -8.99 29.66
CA PRO A 907 12.61 -7.88 29.97
C PRO A 907 13.64 -7.59 28.87
N GLU A 908 13.88 -6.30 28.63
CA GLU A 908 14.97 -5.76 27.78
C GLU A 908 16.25 -5.56 28.63
N TYR A 909 17.43 -5.75 28.04
CA TYR A 909 18.72 -5.63 28.70
C TYR A 909 19.32 -4.22 28.57
N GLN A 910 18.97 -3.42 27.57
CA GLN A 910 19.62 -2.11 27.40
C GLN A 910 19.09 -0.98 28.30
N THR A 911 17.87 -1.08 28.82
CA THR A 911 17.23 0.04 29.52
C THR A 911 17.52 0.03 31.02
N PHE A 912 18.12 1.11 31.55
CA PHE A 912 18.24 1.33 33.00
C PHE A 912 16.97 1.93 33.63
N GLU A 913 16.08 2.48 32.81
CA GLU A 913 14.91 3.25 33.27
C GLU A 913 13.65 2.41 33.50
N LYS A 914 13.55 1.24 32.85
CA LYS A 914 12.42 0.31 32.98
C LYS A 914 12.68 -0.77 34.04
N ASP A 915 11.63 -1.28 34.66
CA ASP A 915 11.69 -2.41 35.61
C ASP A 915 11.88 -3.76 34.87
N CYS A 916 13.05 -3.95 34.25
CA CYS A 916 13.43 -5.12 33.44
C CYS A 916 14.01 -6.26 34.29
N ARG A 917 13.27 -6.72 35.30
CA ARG A 917 13.75 -7.78 36.21
C ARG A 917 13.81 -9.14 35.52
N ILE A 918 14.87 -9.88 35.83
CA ILE A 918 15.03 -11.27 35.42
C ILE A 918 14.50 -12.15 36.56
N ASP A 919 13.40 -12.84 36.29
CA ASP A 919 12.69 -13.70 37.22
C ASP A 919 12.66 -15.16 36.71
N PRO A 920 12.34 -16.15 37.55
CA PRO A 920 12.21 -17.55 37.13
C PRO A 920 11.15 -17.77 36.04
N ASN A 921 11.36 -18.81 35.23
CA ASN A 921 10.46 -19.24 34.16
C ASN A 921 10.23 -18.19 33.06
N GLN A 922 11.15 -17.26 32.87
CA GLN A 922 11.18 -16.41 31.69
C GLN A 922 11.89 -17.13 30.54
N VAL A 923 11.63 -16.70 29.31
CA VAL A 923 12.42 -17.09 28.14
C VAL A 923 13.17 -15.86 27.64
N ILE A 924 14.49 -15.95 27.60
CA ILE A 924 15.41 -14.87 27.23
C ILE A 924 16.26 -15.30 26.04
N ALA A 925 16.30 -14.48 24.99
CA ALA A 925 17.30 -14.60 23.94
C ALA A 925 18.62 -13.99 24.43
N ILE A 926 19.75 -14.69 24.25
CA ILE A 926 21.11 -14.17 24.47
C ILE A 926 21.80 -14.18 23.11
N GLU A 927 22.11 -13.00 22.57
CA GLU A 927 22.54 -12.83 21.18
C GLU A 927 23.61 -11.73 20.97
N PRO A 928 24.74 -11.75 21.71
CA PRO A 928 25.81 -10.77 21.50
C PRO A 928 26.29 -10.77 20.04
N ALA A 929 26.57 -9.58 19.53
CA ALA A 929 26.92 -9.35 18.14
C ALA A 929 28.07 -8.35 18.00
N TYR A 930 28.88 -8.56 16.97
CA TYR A 930 29.95 -7.66 16.55
C TYR A 930 29.93 -7.47 15.03
N TYR A 931 29.94 -6.22 14.60
CA TYR A 931 29.87 -5.85 13.19
C TYR A 931 31.11 -5.04 12.80
N LYS A 932 31.98 -5.63 11.98
CA LYS A 932 33.16 -4.96 11.43
C LYS A 932 32.81 -4.36 10.08
N SER A 933 32.70 -3.03 10.06
CA SER A 933 32.17 -2.27 8.91
C SER A 933 32.85 -2.65 7.59
N ASN A 934 32.04 -2.97 6.58
CA ASN A 934 32.45 -3.34 5.22
C ASN A 934 33.30 -4.64 5.14
N GLU A 935 33.32 -5.46 6.18
CA GLU A 935 34.06 -6.73 6.19
C GLU A 935 33.17 -7.92 6.53
N TYR A 936 32.61 -7.96 7.75
CA TYR A 936 31.75 -9.05 8.22
C TYR A 936 30.98 -8.66 9.48
N GLY A 937 29.93 -9.42 9.77
CA GLY A 937 29.20 -9.40 11.03
C GLY A 937 29.14 -10.78 11.64
N ILE A 938 29.21 -10.84 12.96
CA ILE A 938 29.20 -12.06 13.74
C ILE A 938 28.18 -11.91 14.86
N GLN A 939 27.26 -12.86 14.96
CA GLN A 939 26.34 -12.99 16.08
C GLN A 939 26.09 -14.47 16.37
N ILE A 940 25.97 -14.77 17.66
CA ILE A 940 25.66 -16.12 18.17
C ILE A 940 24.50 -15.97 19.15
N GLY A 941 23.33 -16.48 18.77
CA GLY A 941 22.06 -16.26 19.44
C GLY A 941 21.34 -17.54 19.81
N ASN A 942 20.89 -17.67 21.07
CA ASN A 942 20.08 -18.78 21.57
C ASN A 942 18.99 -18.25 22.51
N CYS A 943 17.83 -18.92 22.54
CA CYS A 943 16.82 -18.78 23.59
C CYS A 943 17.18 -19.66 24.80
N TYR A 944 16.95 -19.13 26.00
CA TYR A 944 17.18 -19.79 27.29
C TYR A 944 15.96 -19.66 28.20
N GLU A 945 15.67 -20.69 28.99
CA GLU A 945 14.79 -20.59 30.15
C GLU A 945 15.59 -20.15 31.39
N THR A 946 15.04 -19.24 32.20
CA THR A 946 15.59 -18.90 33.52
C THR A 946 15.10 -19.91 34.56
N VAL A 947 16.00 -20.58 35.25
CA VAL A 947 15.67 -21.64 36.21
C VAL A 947 16.23 -21.35 37.59
N LEU A 948 15.44 -21.63 38.62
CA LEU A 948 15.88 -21.55 40.01
C LEU A 948 16.80 -22.73 40.35
N VAL A 949 17.92 -22.41 40.98
CA VAL A 949 18.90 -23.35 41.48
C VAL A 949 19.08 -23.13 42.97
N THR A 950 18.87 -24.18 43.75
CA THR A 950 19.13 -24.16 45.19
C THR A 950 20.62 -24.40 45.42
N ASN A 951 21.29 -23.44 46.05
CA ASN A 951 22.69 -23.62 46.40
C ASN A 951 22.79 -24.46 47.68
N GLN A 952 23.48 -25.60 47.65
CA GLN A 952 23.59 -26.48 48.83
C GLN A 952 24.46 -25.87 49.94
N GLN A 953 25.24 -24.82 49.65
CA GLN A 953 26.25 -24.25 50.54
C GLN A 953 25.93 -22.82 51.04
N GLN A 954 24.85 -22.17 50.57
CA GLN A 954 24.45 -20.83 51.00
C GLN A 954 22.93 -20.69 51.11
N GLU A 955 22.45 -19.93 52.11
CA GLU A 955 21.05 -19.50 52.17
C GLU A 955 20.77 -18.51 51.02
N GLY A 956 20.08 -18.98 49.99
CA GLY A 956 19.66 -18.13 48.87
C GLY A 956 19.27 -18.92 47.63
N GLN A 957 18.31 -18.40 46.88
CA GLN A 957 17.96 -18.90 45.55
C GLN A 957 18.80 -18.17 44.50
N SER A 958 19.42 -18.94 43.60
CA SER A 958 20.10 -18.40 42.42
C SER A 958 19.30 -18.72 41.16
N LEU A 959 19.48 -17.93 40.12
CA LEU A 959 19.01 -18.20 38.77
C LEU A 959 20.18 -18.62 37.89
N GLU A 960 19.90 -19.50 36.94
CA GLU A 960 20.80 -19.81 35.83
C GLU A 960 20.00 -19.89 34.52
N PHE A 961 20.70 -19.82 33.40
CA PHE A 961 20.13 -19.99 32.07
C PHE A 961 20.25 -21.44 31.61
N LYS A 962 19.17 -22.00 31.09
CA LYS A 962 19.17 -23.33 30.47
C LYS A 962 18.70 -23.24 29.01
N PRO A 963 19.47 -23.77 28.04
CA PRO A 963 19.18 -23.56 26.63
C PRO A 963 17.86 -24.21 26.20
N LEU A 964 17.12 -23.51 25.36
CA LEU A 964 16.00 -24.02 24.57
C LEU A 964 16.41 -24.27 23.11
N THR A 965 17.39 -23.51 22.61
CA THR A 965 17.93 -23.64 21.26
C THR A 965 19.08 -24.65 21.21
N PHE A 966 19.00 -25.63 20.31
CA PHE A 966 19.97 -26.72 20.15
C PHE A 966 20.49 -26.75 18.71
N ILE A 967 21.38 -25.83 18.36
CA ILE A 967 21.99 -25.75 17.02
C ILE A 967 23.51 -25.69 17.22
N PRO A 968 24.31 -26.51 16.53
CA PRO A 968 25.76 -26.47 16.68
C PRO A 968 26.32 -25.06 16.42
N ILE A 969 27.43 -24.76 17.10
CA ILE A 969 28.21 -23.54 16.91
C ILE A 969 29.48 -23.97 16.17
N GLN A 970 29.83 -23.30 15.09
CA GLN A 970 30.95 -23.70 14.23
C GLN A 970 32.28 -23.61 14.99
N THR A 971 32.99 -24.74 15.10
CA THR A 971 34.20 -24.85 15.92
C THR A 971 35.49 -24.51 15.19
N CYS A 972 35.54 -24.63 13.86
CA CYS A 972 36.78 -24.44 13.08
C CYS A 972 37.34 -23.01 13.15
N ASN A 973 36.49 -22.01 13.43
CA ASN A 973 36.89 -20.60 13.53
C ASN A 973 37.20 -20.15 14.96
N ILE A 974 37.19 -21.07 15.93
CA ILE A 974 37.50 -20.79 17.33
C ILE A 974 39.02 -20.81 17.55
N VAL A 975 39.54 -19.71 18.09
CA VAL A 975 40.92 -19.63 18.58
C VAL A 975 40.96 -20.26 19.96
N LYS A 976 41.13 -21.59 20.04
CA LYS A 976 41.04 -22.37 21.30
C LYS A 976 41.86 -21.80 22.46
N LYS A 977 43.04 -21.26 22.20
CA LYS A 977 43.94 -20.67 23.21
C LYS A 977 43.36 -19.41 23.90
N ASP A 978 42.37 -18.77 23.29
CA ASP A 978 41.71 -17.57 23.82
C ASP A 978 40.49 -17.97 24.69
N LEU A 979 40.11 -19.25 24.70
CA LEU A 979 39.08 -19.80 25.60
C LEU A 979 39.71 -20.39 26.85
N ASP A 980 39.05 -20.18 27.99
CA ASP A 980 39.40 -20.88 29.23
C ASP A 980 38.78 -22.30 29.28
N SER A 981 39.15 -23.07 30.30
CA SER A 981 38.69 -24.45 30.45
C SER A 981 37.18 -24.56 30.71
N GLU A 982 36.57 -23.59 31.39
CA GLU A 982 35.13 -23.59 31.67
C GLU A 982 34.32 -23.24 30.42
N GLU A 983 34.83 -22.31 29.59
CA GLU A 983 34.24 -21.94 28.31
C GLU A 983 34.27 -23.13 27.33
N ILE A 984 35.41 -23.82 27.22
CA ILE A 984 35.54 -25.05 26.42
C ILE A 984 34.57 -26.13 26.93
N LEU A 985 34.50 -26.33 28.24
CA LEU A 985 33.63 -27.32 28.84
C LEU A 985 32.14 -26.98 28.64
N TRP A 986 31.77 -25.70 28.71
CA TRP A 986 30.42 -25.24 28.37
C TRP A 986 30.06 -25.57 26.93
N LEU A 987 30.94 -25.26 25.97
CA LEU A 987 30.70 -25.52 24.55
C LEU A 987 30.55 -27.02 24.28
N ASN A 988 31.46 -27.83 24.82
CA ASN A 988 31.41 -29.29 24.68
C ASN A 988 30.13 -29.89 25.29
N ARG A 989 29.68 -29.38 26.46
CA ARG A 989 28.41 -29.80 27.07
C ARG A 989 27.20 -29.38 26.23
N TYR A 990 27.24 -28.18 25.66
CA TYR A 990 26.19 -27.67 24.77
C TYR A 990 26.08 -28.51 23.49
N HIS A 991 27.20 -28.82 22.84
CA HIS A 991 27.24 -29.68 21.65
C HIS A 991 26.84 -31.12 21.94
N TYR A 992 27.27 -31.68 23.07
CA TYR A 992 26.82 -33.01 23.50
C TYR A 992 25.30 -33.08 23.64
N ARG A 993 24.70 -32.08 24.32
CA ARG A 993 23.24 -31.97 24.44
C ARG A 993 22.57 -31.77 23.09
N THR A 994 23.11 -30.90 22.26
CA THR A 994 22.59 -30.65 20.90
C THR A 994 22.55 -31.92 20.08
N ASN A 995 23.64 -32.70 20.06
CA ASN A 995 23.69 -33.99 19.36
C ASN A 995 22.71 -35.01 19.96
N SER A 996 22.55 -35.05 21.28
CA SER A 996 21.60 -35.94 21.94
C SER A 996 20.15 -35.64 21.59
N GLU A 997 19.71 -34.39 21.83
CA GLU A 997 18.32 -33.95 21.67
C GLU A 997 17.90 -33.95 20.19
N ILE A 998 18.69 -33.30 19.32
CA ILE A 998 18.37 -33.22 17.89
C ILE A 998 18.62 -34.54 17.19
N GLY A 999 19.69 -35.25 17.53
CA GLY A 999 20.01 -36.55 16.93
C GLY A 999 18.93 -37.59 17.21
N ALA A 1000 18.27 -37.55 18.39
CA ALA A 1000 17.15 -38.44 18.68
C ALA A 1000 15.98 -38.22 17.69
N ILE A 1001 15.62 -36.96 17.43
CA ILE A 1001 14.54 -36.59 16.51
C ILE A 1001 14.90 -36.94 15.07
N LEU A 1002 16.14 -36.68 14.64
CA LEU A 1002 16.59 -37.00 13.29
C LEU A 1002 16.58 -38.51 13.02
N ARG A 1003 16.97 -39.32 14.02
CA ARG A 1003 16.89 -40.80 13.94
C ARG A 1003 15.44 -41.27 13.81
N GLU A 1004 14.53 -40.70 14.59
CA GLU A 1004 13.10 -41.02 14.50
C GLU A 1004 12.52 -40.65 13.13
N LYS A 1005 12.93 -39.51 12.56
CA LYS A 1005 12.57 -39.08 11.20
C LYS A 1005 13.29 -39.86 10.08
N GLY A 1006 14.20 -40.77 10.40
CA GLY A 1006 15.00 -41.51 9.40
C GLY A 1006 16.06 -40.67 8.67
N ARG A 1007 16.40 -39.47 9.16
CA ARG A 1007 17.39 -38.53 8.60
C ARG A 1007 18.80 -38.86 9.07
N MET A 1008 19.27 -40.06 8.75
CA MET A 1008 20.59 -40.55 9.19
C MET A 1008 21.76 -39.79 8.58
N ASP A 1009 21.58 -39.21 7.38
CA ASP A 1009 22.51 -38.29 6.73
C ASP A 1009 22.80 -37.06 7.60
N VAL A 1010 21.74 -36.39 8.05
CA VAL A 1010 21.83 -35.20 8.91
C VAL A 1010 22.37 -35.56 10.29
N CYS A 1011 21.98 -36.72 10.83
CA CYS A 1011 22.47 -37.19 12.12
C CYS A 1011 24.00 -37.35 12.11
N LYS A 1012 24.56 -37.93 11.05
CA LYS A 1012 26.01 -38.07 10.91
C LYS A 1012 26.72 -36.71 10.79
N TRP A 1013 26.17 -35.80 9.99
CA TRP A 1013 26.69 -34.43 9.90
C TRP A 1013 26.66 -33.72 11.26
N LEU A 1014 25.59 -33.89 12.03
CA LEU A 1014 25.45 -33.30 13.36
C LEU A 1014 26.48 -33.87 14.36
N GLU A 1015 26.74 -35.17 14.31
CA GLU A 1015 27.77 -35.82 15.12
C GLU A 1015 29.17 -35.25 14.84
N GLU A 1016 29.48 -34.92 13.58
CA GLU A 1016 30.72 -34.26 13.18
C GLU A 1016 30.76 -32.79 13.64
N ALA A 1017 29.67 -32.05 13.46
CA ALA A 1017 29.56 -30.65 13.85
C ALA A 1017 29.60 -30.42 15.38
N CYS A 1018 29.24 -31.44 16.16
CA CYS A 1018 29.20 -31.41 17.63
C CYS A 1018 30.42 -32.09 18.29
N GLN A 1019 31.50 -32.35 17.54
CA GLN A 1019 32.73 -32.91 18.13
C GLN A 1019 33.34 -31.93 19.15
N PRO A 1020 33.87 -32.45 20.29
CA PRO A 1020 34.51 -31.61 21.29
C PRO A 1020 35.82 -31.01 20.78
N ILE A 1021 36.17 -29.80 21.26
CA ILE A 1021 37.35 -29.04 20.80
C ILE A 1021 38.61 -29.19 21.64
#